data_AF-A0A2G1ZJA5-F1
#
_entry.id   AF-A0A2G1ZJA5-F1
#
_cell.length_a   1.000
_cell.length_b   1.000
_cell.length_c   1.000
_cell.angle_alpha   90.00
_cell.angle_beta   90.00
_cell.angle_gamma   90.00
#
_symmetry.space_group_name_H-M   'P 1'
#
loop_
_entity.id
_entity.type
_entity.pdbx_description
1 polymer ?
#
loop_
_entity_poly.entity_id
_entity_poly.type
_entity_poly.pdbx_seq_one_letter_code
_entity_poly.pdbx_strand_id
1 'polypeptide(L)'
;MKLFIKYFSLVVFISVLFGCGNDSSEPVSPPTPPPVVESQVTAIDFRQAIEFEAPQLNEETGIISVNPLTFSLSNYVTYSTAKNIKVKNIKVLTDSESCKITHLDTDNLSFTITPEKAGSCDYRYTVSDGKEDKTAWASINFSEKSGVQIARNAFQIVPKENLLPDIKKATSVGETIKFSIYDELAPELLAMSNPFFESSTVVIGSGIALMSEEGDFSYQAVELGMSKVSYSVVDEYGLAFTGLIIIDVSGDSNTAPIANDATYGRKQGVGNELTLDIMNFPGFGALVEDAEGDRIQLVSLQAFGAEVKLLDANDVTNTSFTFRGDSKAMYTVDYTVYDHEVDGISSGTITIETDYIREGILEFSFHGFIKLFGDGELGAAGRDLLMRPFEDDLIPYMHDNSLYATGLKNIGFGNFKIDVSSENGGENEIILFAADNELQEIKNIITLPATSQVYYGLTYSDRILGYGGLIFEVTAAGGLNVFNQITGTANLTYKKFTDKMNTLNLTDVKKVDSFGPYSAVVFFENGKATYYTINTPNGSLYSKDWTTHIGKVAQCWDARTGGKQMGSFYCLNKDQSSYSFWKNESNLDHDKDNNFFLKFIKEMNDKDVKIVKATQVLRGIAALTDKGDLYVSFNGQDADGKTYSKGKRVARKVMSYQQASNYVTYMYMHDDDDYRTDKNNSGSNEARDDDYSLEFNGYAQQHQEKLPDSVGGKTVNMTLDFKKISHSNRKKVKFYENTANAVALLIDDELKILTHNGLKPYGGRDHHNNIIGDSGNSTGTYTATLGQGRSTFFARGNKTAHEDHWELYSPLEEVHKSLTCEDKPRHGEVSYPYILTGCLYLDFKMNGAVIASSDAISVYPEVRFANEDASGNVYPDLVDLDKDGLSTESEIKKCLANRTTYHAGDVEYCSQPILSDSDADDVLDSFEFLHQDKGAGKGNYNSRYSNIVGDYHNNTIAPFDGNKDIDNNGQLDKYDN
;
A
#
# COMPACT_ATOMS: atom_id res chain seq x y z
N MET A 1 20.15 -18.87 -86.89
CA MET A 1 21.43 -18.14 -87.06
C MET A 1 22.04 -18.01 -85.66
N LYS A 2 23.27 -18.50 -85.49
CA LYS A 2 24.17 -18.57 -84.30
C LYS A 2 24.04 -17.37 -83.30
N LEU A 3 24.27 -17.40 -81.97
CA LEU A 3 25.04 -18.28 -81.05
C LEU A 3 24.74 -17.90 -79.54
N PHE A 4 24.63 -18.90 -78.62
CA PHE A 4 24.95 -19.02 -77.15
C PHE A 4 24.46 -17.97 -76.10
N ILE A 5 23.66 -18.26 -75.04
CA ILE A 5 23.70 -19.15 -73.83
C ILE A 5 24.68 -18.73 -72.70
N LYS A 6 24.15 -18.34 -71.51
CA LYS A 6 24.21 -19.04 -70.19
C LYS A 6 23.30 -18.32 -69.14
N TYR A 7 22.07 -18.83 -68.90
CA TYR A 7 21.52 -19.59 -67.73
C TYR A 7 21.01 -18.70 -66.55
N PHE A 8 19.69 -18.51 -66.29
CA PHE A 8 18.60 -19.42 -65.79
C PHE A 8 18.89 -19.99 -64.37
N SER A 9 17.98 -19.98 -63.37
CA SER A 9 16.53 -20.21 -63.42
C SER A 9 15.75 -19.64 -62.23
N LEU A 10 14.50 -19.28 -62.54
CA LEU A 10 13.32 -19.08 -61.68
C LEU A 10 12.31 -20.18 -62.05
N VAL A 11 11.69 -20.87 -61.08
CA VAL A 11 10.38 -21.60 -61.14
C VAL A 11 10.00 -21.91 -59.67
N VAL A 12 8.89 -21.51 -59.02
CA VAL A 12 7.42 -21.49 -59.27
C VAL A 12 6.67 -22.82 -58.94
N PHE A 13 5.92 -22.76 -57.82
CA PHE A 13 4.58 -23.33 -57.51
C PHE A 13 4.35 -24.79 -57.01
N ILE A 14 3.84 -24.85 -55.75
CA ILE A 14 2.51 -25.34 -55.27
C ILE A 14 2.16 -26.86 -55.15
N SER A 15 1.78 -27.21 -53.90
CA SER A 15 0.79 -28.21 -53.36
C SER A 15 1.00 -29.73 -53.53
N VAL A 16 0.53 -30.66 -52.67
CA VAL A 16 -0.02 -30.82 -51.29
C VAL A 16 0.04 -32.35 -51.04
N LEU A 17 0.20 -32.83 -49.79
CA LEU A 17 -0.53 -33.97 -49.16
C LEU A 17 0.31 -34.78 -48.16
N PHE A 18 -0.32 -35.07 -47.03
CA PHE A 18 0.11 -35.93 -45.92
C PHE A 18 0.37 -37.39 -46.32
N GLY A 19 1.33 -38.02 -45.63
CA GLY A 19 1.45 -39.47 -45.47
C GLY A 19 2.21 -39.81 -44.19
N CYS A 20 1.56 -40.51 -43.25
CA CYS A 20 2.18 -41.07 -42.05
C CYS A 20 3.08 -42.29 -42.38
N GLY A 21 4.17 -42.49 -41.62
CA GLY A 21 4.68 -43.85 -41.35
C GLY A 21 6.20 -44.06 -41.25
N ASN A 22 6.70 -43.96 -40.01
CA ASN A 22 7.60 -44.91 -39.33
C ASN A 22 9.15 -44.72 -39.29
N ASP A 23 9.58 -44.41 -38.07
CA ASP A 23 10.70 -44.91 -37.26
C ASP A 23 12.17 -44.44 -37.39
N SER A 24 12.63 -43.93 -36.24
CA SER A 24 13.97 -43.96 -35.63
C SER A 24 14.99 -42.86 -35.96
N SER A 25 14.89 -41.73 -35.25
CA SER A 25 16.05 -41.06 -34.62
C SER A 25 15.56 -39.98 -33.64
N GLU A 26 16.13 -40.03 -32.43
CA GLU A 26 16.08 -39.14 -31.25
C GLU A 26 15.31 -37.80 -31.32
N PRO A 27 14.64 -37.37 -30.22
CA PRO A 27 14.04 -36.05 -30.14
C PRO A 27 15.14 -34.99 -30.27
N VAL A 28 15.18 -34.31 -31.42
CA VAL A 28 15.92 -33.07 -31.57
C VAL A 28 15.24 -32.08 -30.64
N SER A 29 15.90 -31.75 -29.52
CA SER A 29 15.52 -30.62 -28.68
C SER A 29 15.28 -29.41 -29.59
N PRO A 30 14.20 -28.62 -29.39
CA PRO A 30 14.11 -27.30 -30.00
C PRO A 30 15.43 -26.58 -29.76
N PRO A 31 15.98 -25.85 -30.75
CA PRO A 31 17.12 -24.99 -30.48
C PRO A 31 16.76 -24.13 -29.27
N THR A 32 17.61 -24.14 -28.25
CA THR A 32 17.48 -23.26 -27.10
C THR A 32 17.22 -21.85 -27.65
N PRO A 33 16.17 -21.15 -27.20
CA PRO A 33 15.99 -19.75 -27.56
C PRO A 33 17.34 -19.05 -27.34
N PRO A 34 17.81 -18.21 -28.28
CA PRO A 34 18.95 -17.37 -27.96
C PRO A 34 18.63 -16.66 -26.64
N PRO A 35 19.58 -16.56 -25.70
CA PRO A 35 19.35 -15.82 -24.47
C PRO A 35 18.80 -14.44 -24.85
N VAL A 36 17.76 -13.99 -24.15
CA VAL A 36 17.31 -12.60 -24.22
C VAL A 36 18.51 -11.77 -23.76
N VAL A 37 19.26 -11.23 -24.72
CA VAL A 37 20.28 -10.25 -24.42
C VAL A 37 19.51 -8.95 -24.30
N GLU A 38 19.35 -8.45 -23.07
CA GLU A 38 18.93 -7.08 -22.85
C GLU A 38 19.79 -6.16 -23.71
N SER A 39 19.13 -5.36 -24.53
CA SER A 39 19.77 -4.35 -25.36
C SER A 39 20.70 -3.49 -24.50
N GLN A 40 21.99 -3.46 -24.81
CA GLN A 40 22.99 -2.75 -23.99
C GLN A 40 22.98 -1.23 -24.19
N VAL A 41 22.26 -0.77 -25.22
CA VAL A 41 22.04 0.64 -25.56
C VAL A 41 20.56 0.88 -25.85
N THR A 42 20.01 2.00 -25.38
CA THR A 42 18.66 2.48 -25.72
C THR A 42 18.76 3.91 -26.27
N ALA A 43 17.89 4.26 -27.21
CA ALA A 43 17.68 5.61 -27.71
C ALA A 43 16.25 6.04 -27.38
N ILE A 44 16.07 7.25 -26.83
CA ILE A 44 14.79 7.74 -26.28
C ILE A 44 14.23 8.85 -27.16
N ASP A 45 12.97 8.73 -27.58
CA ASP A 45 12.31 9.79 -28.33
C ASP A 45 12.22 11.06 -27.46
N PHE A 46 12.48 12.24 -28.02
CA PHE A 46 12.39 13.49 -27.26
C PHE A 46 11.80 14.65 -28.06
N ARG A 47 11.15 15.56 -27.33
CA ARG A 47 10.77 16.87 -27.83
C ARG A 47 11.49 17.95 -27.05
N GLN A 48 11.86 19.03 -27.72
CA GLN A 48 12.49 20.18 -27.06
C GLN A 48 12.05 21.48 -27.74
N ALA A 49 11.67 22.48 -26.95
CA ALA A 49 11.48 23.84 -27.45
C ALA A 49 12.64 24.75 -27.09
N ILE A 50 13.07 25.56 -28.05
CA ILE A 50 14.18 26.48 -27.94
C ILE A 50 13.74 27.88 -28.37
N GLU A 51 14.13 28.85 -27.57
CA GLU A 51 14.06 30.26 -27.95
C GLU A 51 15.39 30.68 -28.62
N PHE A 52 15.33 31.27 -29.81
CA PHE A 52 16.52 31.75 -30.52
C PHE A 52 16.41 33.22 -30.92
N GLU A 53 17.57 33.81 -31.25
CA GLU A 53 17.63 35.16 -31.82
C GLU A 53 17.73 35.04 -33.34
N ALA A 54 16.77 35.62 -34.04
CA ALA A 54 16.75 35.64 -35.50
C ALA A 54 18.03 36.32 -36.05
N PRO A 55 18.54 35.88 -37.22
CA PRO A 55 19.73 36.48 -37.82
C PRO A 55 19.58 38.00 -37.98
N GLN A 56 20.49 38.76 -37.36
CA GLN A 56 20.50 40.23 -37.43
C GLN A 56 21.55 40.69 -38.44
N LEU A 57 21.15 41.54 -39.39
CA LEU A 57 22.10 42.26 -40.24
C LEU A 57 22.70 43.40 -39.44
N ASN A 58 24.01 43.37 -39.24
CA ASN A 58 24.72 44.52 -38.70
C ASN A 58 24.85 45.58 -39.83
N GLU A 59 24.06 46.64 -39.75
CA GLU A 59 23.99 47.70 -40.78
C GLU A 59 25.33 48.43 -41.01
N GLU A 60 26.24 48.44 -40.03
CA GLU A 60 27.54 49.10 -40.14
C GLU A 60 28.60 48.23 -40.84
N THR A 61 28.50 46.91 -40.71
CA THR A 61 29.50 45.97 -41.22
C THR A 61 29.01 45.14 -42.41
N GLY A 62 27.70 45.12 -42.66
CA GLY A 62 27.06 44.27 -43.66
C GLY A 62 27.14 42.77 -43.35
N ILE A 63 27.54 42.40 -42.12
CA ILE A 63 27.69 41.01 -41.67
C ILE A 63 26.40 40.57 -40.98
N ILE A 64 25.90 39.39 -41.36
CA ILE A 64 24.77 38.74 -40.67
C ILE A 64 25.33 37.93 -39.50
N SER A 65 24.87 38.22 -38.29
CA SER A 65 25.17 37.39 -37.11
C SER A 65 24.22 36.20 -37.08
N VAL A 66 24.76 34.98 -37.15
CA VAL A 66 24.00 33.74 -36.98
C VAL A 66 24.45 33.03 -35.71
N ASN A 67 23.50 32.55 -34.92
CA ASN A 67 23.76 31.86 -33.66
C ASN A 67 23.54 30.35 -33.86
N PRO A 68 24.62 29.54 -33.94
CA PRO A 68 24.47 28.09 -34.01
C PRO A 68 23.95 27.53 -32.68
N LEU A 69 23.08 26.54 -32.76
CA LEU A 69 22.50 25.85 -31.60
C LEU A 69 23.00 24.40 -31.58
N THR A 70 23.60 23.97 -30.47
CA THR A 70 24.11 22.61 -30.29
C THR A 70 23.22 21.82 -29.32
N PHE A 71 22.83 20.63 -29.74
CA PHE A 71 21.96 19.71 -29.01
C PHE A 71 22.74 18.49 -28.57
N SER A 72 22.68 18.18 -27.27
CA SER A 72 23.24 16.94 -26.72
C SER A 72 22.19 15.84 -26.69
N LEU A 73 22.53 14.66 -27.19
CA LEU A 73 21.74 13.44 -27.09
C LEU A 73 22.06 12.63 -25.83
N SER A 74 23.01 13.08 -25.00
CA SER A 74 23.45 12.35 -23.80
C SER A 74 22.32 12.01 -22.83
N ASN A 75 21.31 12.86 -22.73
CA ASN A 75 20.17 12.67 -21.82
C ASN A 75 19.08 11.76 -22.41
N TYR A 76 19.23 11.36 -23.67
CA TYR A 76 18.25 10.56 -24.43
C TYR A 76 18.86 9.25 -24.94
N VAL A 77 19.95 8.83 -24.30
CA VAL A 77 20.71 7.62 -24.60
C VAL A 77 21.10 6.96 -23.29
N THR A 78 20.66 5.72 -23.06
CA THR A 78 20.98 4.95 -21.85
C THR A 78 21.79 3.73 -22.21
N TYR A 79 22.69 3.30 -21.31
CA TYR A 79 23.57 2.15 -21.53
C TYR A 79 23.96 1.47 -20.21
N SER A 80 24.01 0.13 -20.20
CA SER A 80 24.27 -0.62 -18.96
C SER A 80 25.77 -0.81 -18.66
N THR A 81 26.63 -0.88 -19.69
CA THR A 81 28.06 -1.22 -19.50
C THR A 81 29.05 -0.60 -20.51
N ALA A 82 28.58 0.03 -21.60
CA ALA A 82 29.44 0.47 -22.69
C ALA A 82 29.98 1.91 -22.50
N LYS A 83 31.30 2.10 -22.53
CA LYS A 83 31.96 3.44 -22.45
C LYS A 83 32.14 4.14 -23.80
N ASN A 84 31.67 3.58 -24.92
CA ASN A 84 31.95 4.06 -26.28
C ASN A 84 30.68 4.14 -27.16
N ILE A 85 29.59 4.73 -26.66
CA ILE A 85 28.42 5.00 -27.51
C ILE A 85 28.73 6.15 -28.47
N LYS A 86 28.32 6.02 -29.73
CA LYS A 86 28.50 7.05 -30.77
C LYS A 86 27.22 7.31 -31.54
N VAL A 87 27.06 8.54 -32.04
CA VAL A 87 26.03 8.84 -33.04
C VAL A 87 26.51 8.36 -34.40
N LYS A 88 25.78 7.41 -34.98
CA LYS A 88 26.07 6.86 -36.31
C LYS A 88 25.55 7.76 -37.42
N ASN A 89 24.35 8.29 -37.26
CA ASN A 89 23.70 9.18 -38.23
C ASN A 89 22.56 9.98 -37.60
N ILE A 90 22.25 11.14 -38.18
CA ILE A 90 21.03 11.90 -37.92
C ILE A 90 20.41 12.26 -39.26
N LYS A 91 19.22 11.71 -39.54
CA LYS A 91 18.44 11.99 -40.74
C LYS A 91 17.46 13.12 -40.45
N VAL A 92 17.57 14.24 -41.18
CA VAL A 92 16.56 15.30 -41.18
C VAL A 92 15.28 14.79 -41.86
N LEU A 93 14.14 14.92 -41.21
CA LEU A 93 12.83 14.50 -41.72
C LEU A 93 12.03 15.69 -42.24
N THR A 94 12.15 16.86 -41.62
CA THR A 94 11.51 18.09 -42.08
C THR A 94 12.19 18.66 -43.32
N ASP A 95 11.40 19.03 -44.33
CA ASP A 95 11.87 19.68 -45.55
C ASP A 95 11.98 21.20 -45.37
N SER A 96 12.98 21.63 -44.59
CA SER A 96 13.27 23.05 -44.31
C SER A 96 14.76 23.29 -44.18
N GLU A 97 15.26 24.37 -44.81
CA GLU A 97 16.69 24.71 -44.77
C GLU A 97 17.15 25.10 -43.36
N SER A 98 16.24 25.61 -42.51
CA SER A 98 16.51 25.89 -41.09
C SER A 98 16.80 24.63 -40.26
N CYS A 99 16.39 23.46 -40.75
CA CYS A 99 16.59 22.17 -40.06
C CYS A 99 17.89 21.47 -40.43
N LYS A 100 18.70 22.05 -41.31
CA LYS A 100 19.93 21.43 -41.80
C LYS A 100 20.99 21.35 -40.70
N ILE A 101 21.55 20.15 -40.54
CA ILE A 101 22.65 19.91 -39.60
C ILE A 101 23.94 20.52 -40.17
N THR A 102 24.50 21.47 -39.43
CA THR A 102 25.74 22.17 -39.79
C THR A 102 26.99 21.48 -39.23
N HIS A 103 26.86 20.80 -38.09
CA HIS A 103 27.94 20.02 -37.49
C HIS A 103 27.38 18.78 -36.75
N LEU A 104 28.12 17.68 -36.78
CA LEU A 104 27.81 16.45 -36.05
C LEU A 104 29.07 16.01 -35.29
N ASP A 105 28.99 15.98 -33.97
CA ASP A 105 30.02 15.44 -33.09
C ASP A 105 29.59 14.05 -32.63
N THR A 106 30.12 13.04 -33.33
CA THR A 106 29.75 11.63 -33.12
C THR A 106 30.19 11.09 -31.77
N ASP A 107 31.29 11.63 -31.22
CA ASP A 107 31.92 11.11 -30.00
C ASP A 107 31.32 11.76 -28.73
N ASN A 108 30.91 13.02 -28.81
CA ASN A 108 30.21 13.71 -27.71
C ASN A 108 28.68 13.64 -27.81
N LEU A 109 28.15 12.78 -28.68
CA LEU A 109 26.71 12.58 -28.89
C LEU A 109 25.94 13.89 -29.14
N SER A 110 26.47 14.79 -29.98
CA SER A 110 25.83 16.09 -30.20
C SER A 110 25.79 16.50 -31.66
N PHE A 111 24.84 17.38 -31.99
CA PHE A 111 24.73 17.97 -33.32
C PHE A 111 24.36 19.44 -33.25
N THR A 112 24.72 20.18 -34.28
CA THR A 112 24.52 21.63 -34.38
C THR A 112 23.67 21.95 -35.59
N ILE A 113 22.77 22.91 -35.43
CA ILE A 113 21.97 23.50 -36.50
C ILE A 113 22.09 25.03 -36.42
N THR A 114 21.55 25.72 -37.41
CA THR A 114 21.51 27.19 -37.43
C THR A 114 20.14 27.62 -37.96
N PRO A 115 19.14 27.79 -37.08
CA PRO A 115 17.80 28.13 -37.52
C PRO A 115 17.77 29.57 -38.06
N GLU A 116 17.10 29.77 -39.18
CA GLU A 116 16.98 31.09 -39.83
C GLU A 116 15.63 31.76 -39.51
N LYS A 117 14.60 30.96 -39.22
CA LYS A 117 13.23 31.38 -38.87
C LYS A 117 12.62 30.45 -37.82
N ALA A 118 11.55 30.91 -37.17
CA ALA A 118 10.73 30.09 -36.30
C ALA A 118 10.04 28.93 -37.07
N GLY A 119 9.77 27.82 -36.39
CA GLY A 119 9.19 26.60 -36.96
C GLY A 119 9.64 25.35 -36.19
N SER A 120 9.48 24.16 -36.78
CA SER A 120 9.87 22.90 -36.13
C SER A 120 10.72 21.99 -37.02
N CYS A 121 11.63 21.24 -36.41
CA CYS A 121 12.52 20.30 -37.08
C CYS A 121 12.46 18.91 -36.44
N ASP A 122 12.08 17.93 -37.26
CA ASP A 122 12.05 16.52 -36.92
C ASP A 122 13.29 15.81 -37.47
N TYR A 123 13.89 14.98 -36.62
CA TYR A 123 15.08 14.21 -36.93
C TYR A 123 14.93 12.76 -36.49
N ARG A 124 15.51 11.83 -37.26
CA ARG A 124 15.73 10.46 -36.82
C ARG A 124 17.20 10.23 -36.56
N TYR A 125 17.57 10.06 -35.30
CA TYR A 125 18.96 9.81 -34.91
C TYR A 125 19.20 8.32 -34.69
N THR A 126 20.44 7.88 -34.88
CA THR A 126 20.87 6.49 -34.69
C THR A 126 22.11 6.48 -33.82
N VAL A 127 22.06 5.79 -32.69
CA VAL A 127 23.21 5.56 -31.80
C VAL A 127 23.67 4.11 -31.89
N SER A 128 24.96 3.90 -31.69
CA SER A 128 25.58 2.59 -31.78
C SER A 128 26.64 2.42 -30.69
N ASP A 129 26.70 1.24 -30.11
CA ASP A 129 27.80 0.79 -29.25
C ASP A 129 28.88 0.01 -30.03
N GLY A 130 28.72 -0.08 -31.35
CA GLY A 130 29.57 -0.86 -32.26
C GLY A 130 29.11 -2.30 -32.52
N LYS A 131 28.08 -2.78 -31.81
CA LYS A 131 27.44 -4.09 -32.02
C LYS A 131 25.97 -3.96 -32.40
N GLU A 132 25.26 -3.04 -31.75
CA GLU A 132 23.84 -2.79 -31.95
C GLU A 132 23.62 -1.34 -32.38
N ASP A 133 22.59 -1.12 -33.21
CA ASP A 133 22.13 0.20 -33.59
C ASP A 133 20.72 0.40 -33.06
N LYS A 134 20.48 1.54 -32.41
CA LYS A 134 19.15 1.98 -31.98
C LYS A 134 18.80 3.32 -32.57
N THR A 135 17.53 3.48 -32.94
CA THR A 135 17.01 4.69 -33.58
C THR A 135 15.90 5.29 -32.74
N ALA A 136 15.88 6.62 -32.65
CA ALA A 136 14.84 7.38 -32.00
C ALA A 136 14.55 8.69 -32.76
N TRP A 137 13.42 9.29 -32.43
CA TRP A 137 12.89 10.52 -32.99
C TRP A 137 13.19 11.71 -32.06
N ALA A 138 13.71 12.78 -32.66
CA ALA A 138 13.87 14.08 -32.01
C ALA A 138 13.01 15.13 -32.74
N SER A 139 12.12 15.80 -32.01
CA SER A 139 11.34 16.92 -32.51
C SER A 139 11.77 18.20 -31.79
N ILE A 140 12.30 19.17 -32.53
CA ILE A 140 12.79 20.43 -31.96
C ILE A 140 11.96 21.59 -32.48
N ASN A 141 11.42 22.40 -31.58
CA ASN A 141 10.64 23.59 -31.90
C ASN A 141 11.46 24.86 -31.67
N PHE A 142 11.38 25.82 -32.59
CA PHE A 142 12.13 27.07 -32.59
C PHE A 142 11.19 28.25 -32.56
N SER A 143 11.21 29.00 -31.46
CA SER A 143 10.51 30.29 -31.37
C SER A 143 11.50 31.43 -31.30
N GLU A 144 11.19 32.55 -31.93
CA GLU A 144 11.97 33.77 -31.78
C GLU A 144 11.73 34.37 -30.39
N LYS A 145 12.80 34.80 -29.70
CA LYS A 145 12.70 35.44 -28.39
C LYS A 145 11.74 36.65 -28.39
N SER A 146 11.68 37.39 -29.49
CA SER A 146 10.75 38.51 -29.70
C SER A 146 9.30 38.07 -29.63
N GLY A 147 8.91 37.01 -30.36
CA GLY A 147 7.55 36.48 -30.37
C GLY A 147 7.12 35.99 -28.99
N VAL A 148 7.98 35.22 -28.31
CA VAL A 148 7.71 34.76 -26.94
C VAL A 148 7.54 35.92 -25.96
N GLN A 149 8.38 36.96 -26.06
CA GLN A 149 8.28 38.12 -25.19
C GLN A 149 7.01 38.94 -25.45
N ILE A 150 6.57 39.05 -26.71
CA ILE A 150 5.32 39.73 -27.08
C ILE A 150 4.12 39.00 -26.46
N ALA A 151 4.03 37.67 -26.61
CA ALA A 151 2.94 36.88 -26.03
C ALA A 151 2.91 36.99 -24.50
N ARG A 152 4.08 36.91 -23.84
CA ARG A 152 4.19 37.10 -22.38
C ARG A 152 3.76 38.49 -21.93
N ASN A 153 4.15 39.54 -22.66
CA ASN A 153 3.76 40.93 -22.36
C ASN A 153 2.26 41.19 -22.56
N ALA A 154 1.61 40.42 -23.43
CA ALA A 154 0.17 40.47 -23.65
C ALA A 154 -0.64 39.64 -22.63
N PHE A 155 0.02 39.06 -21.62
CA PHE A 155 -0.58 38.13 -20.64
C PHE A 155 -1.25 36.90 -21.28
N GLN A 156 -0.80 36.49 -22.47
CA GLN A 156 -1.29 35.29 -23.13
C GLN A 156 -0.68 34.04 -22.50
N ILE A 157 -1.48 32.97 -22.41
CA ILE A 157 -1.04 31.68 -21.86
C ILE A 157 -0.31 30.94 -22.99
N VAL A 158 1.01 30.80 -22.85
CA VAL A 158 1.83 30.03 -23.79
C VAL A 158 1.86 28.57 -23.30
N PRO A 159 1.53 27.57 -24.15
CA PRO A 159 1.62 26.15 -23.79
C PRO A 159 3.00 25.78 -23.25
N LYS A 160 3.04 24.86 -22.28
CA LYS A 160 4.29 24.38 -21.68
C LYS A 160 5.18 23.77 -22.77
N GLU A 161 6.45 24.18 -22.82
CA GLU A 161 7.41 23.76 -23.86
C GLU A 161 6.95 24.04 -25.30
N ASN A 162 6.01 24.97 -25.52
CA ASN A 162 5.50 25.32 -26.84
C ASN A 162 4.97 24.09 -27.62
N LEU A 163 4.42 23.10 -26.91
CA LEU A 163 3.81 21.89 -27.48
C LEU A 163 2.28 21.98 -27.40
N LEU A 164 1.62 21.59 -28.48
CA LEU A 164 0.16 21.47 -28.56
C LEU A 164 -0.30 20.09 -28.09
N PRO A 165 -1.54 19.97 -27.57
CA PRO A 165 -2.17 18.67 -27.30
C PRO A 165 -2.20 17.79 -28.56
N ASP A 166 -2.06 16.48 -28.36
CA ASP A 166 -2.10 15.51 -29.45
C ASP A 166 -3.54 15.31 -29.96
N ILE A 167 -3.71 15.24 -31.28
CA ILE A 167 -5.01 14.99 -31.93
C ILE A 167 -5.10 13.51 -32.30
N LYS A 168 -6.07 12.78 -31.73
CA LYS A 168 -6.30 11.35 -32.05
C LYS A 168 -7.40 11.21 -33.10
N LYS A 169 -7.16 10.43 -34.16
CA LYS A 169 -8.13 10.07 -35.21
C LYS A 169 -8.04 8.58 -35.54
N ALA A 170 -9.10 8.02 -36.08
CA ALA A 170 -9.13 6.66 -36.61
C ALA A 170 -9.66 6.68 -38.06
N THR A 171 -9.19 5.75 -38.88
CA THR A 171 -9.61 5.61 -40.29
C THR A 171 -9.38 4.18 -40.78
N SER A 172 -10.00 3.84 -41.91
CA SER A 172 -9.76 2.60 -42.63
C SER A 172 -8.66 2.72 -43.70
N VAL A 173 -7.98 1.62 -44.02
CA VAL A 173 -7.05 1.53 -45.16
C VAL A 173 -7.75 1.97 -46.46
N GLY A 174 -7.14 2.91 -47.18
CA GLY A 174 -7.65 3.44 -48.44
C GLY A 174 -8.61 4.63 -48.29
N GLU A 175 -9.13 4.88 -47.08
CA GLU A 175 -9.94 6.06 -46.79
C GLU A 175 -9.08 7.31 -46.56
N THR A 176 -9.72 8.48 -46.67
CA THR A 176 -9.08 9.78 -46.43
C THR A 176 -9.85 10.55 -45.38
N ILE A 177 -9.17 10.91 -44.28
CA ILE A 177 -9.73 11.81 -43.26
C ILE A 177 -9.38 13.26 -43.57
N LYS A 178 -10.33 14.16 -43.28
CA LYS A 178 -10.18 15.61 -43.46
C LYS A 178 -10.78 16.36 -42.27
N PHE A 179 -10.04 17.29 -41.71
CA PHE A 179 -10.51 18.17 -40.63
C PHE A 179 -9.65 19.43 -40.54
N SER A 180 -10.11 20.45 -39.81
CA SER A 180 -9.33 21.65 -39.53
C SER A 180 -8.66 21.54 -38.16
N ILE A 181 -7.33 21.64 -38.12
CA ILE A 181 -6.58 21.65 -36.85
C ILE A 181 -6.88 22.91 -36.04
N TYR A 182 -7.11 24.02 -36.73
CA TYR A 182 -7.48 25.28 -36.09
C TYR A 182 -8.75 25.13 -35.25
N ASP A 183 -9.76 24.42 -35.79
CA ASP A 183 -11.01 24.18 -35.08
C ASP A 183 -10.84 23.22 -33.89
N GLU A 184 -9.97 22.21 -34.01
CA GLU A 184 -9.70 21.23 -32.95
C GLU A 184 -8.96 21.86 -31.75
N LEU A 185 -8.08 22.85 -32.00
CA LEU A 185 -7.18 23.45 -31.00
C LEU A 185 -7.35 24.98 -30.87
N ALA A 186 -8.55 25.48 -31.17
CA ALA A 186 -8.83 26.92 -31.12
C ALA A 186 -8.44 27.59 -29.77
N PRO A 187 -8.68 26.98 -28.59
CA PRO A 187 -8.26 27.55 -27.30
C PRO A 187 -6.74 27.69 -27.15
N GLU A 188 -5.97 26.70 -27.60
CA GLU A 188 -4.51 26.64 -27.46
C GLU A 188 -3.82 27.65 -28.39
N LEU A 189 -4.45 27.98 -29.51
CA LEU A 189 -3.93 28.94 -30.50
C LEU A 189 -4.25 30.41 -30.17
N LEU A 190 -4.97 30.70 -29.07
CA LEU A 190 -5.29 32.08 -28.66
C LEU A 190 -4.07 32.94 -28.31
N ALA A 191 -2.94 32.31 -28.01
CA ALA A 191 -1.67 32.99 -27.76
C ALA A 191 -0.99 33.50 -29.04
N MET A 192 -1.41 33.01 -30.21
CA MET A 192 -0.77 33.31 -31.50
C MET A 192 -1.49 34.46 -32.20
N SER A 193 -0.71 35.37 -32.78
CA SER A 193 -1.25 36.46 -33.61
C SER A 193 -1.15 36.11 -35.09
N ASN A 194 -2.31 35.99 -35.77
CA ASN A 194 -2.40 35.55 -37.16
C ASN A 194 -1.63 34.23 -37.41
N PRO A 195 -2.01 33.14 -36.73
CA PRO A 195 -1.33 31.85 -36.88
C PRO A 195 -1.46 31.32 -38.31
N PHE A 196 -0.36 30.78 -38.84
CA PHE A 196 -0.31 30.04 -40.10
C PHE A 196 0.42 28.72 -39.89
N PHE A 197 -0.06 27.66 -40.54
CA PHE A 197 0.53 26.33 -40.44
C PHE A 197 1.64 26.12 -41.47
N GLU A 198 2.74 25.50 -41.08
CA GLU A 198 3.77 25.09 -42.02
C GLU A 198 3.25 23.94 -42.89
N SER A 199 3.40 24.05 -44.21
CA SER A 199 2.93 23.04 -45.16
C SER A 199 3.74 21.73 -45.12
N SER A 200 4.91 21.74 -44.47
CA SER A 200 5.73 20.55 -44.27
C SER A 200 5.24 19.74 -43.06
N THR A 201 4.65 18.58 -43.31
CA THR A 201 4.32 17.59 -42.28
C THR A 201 5.26 16.40 -42.34
N VAL A 202 5.60 15.81 -41.19
CA VAL A 202 6.40 14.58 -41.13
C VAL A 202 5.50 13.42 -40.74
N VAL A 203 5.34 12.45 -41.65
CA VAL A 203 4.61 11.21 -41.40
C VAL A 203 5.58 10.13 -40.92
N ILE A 204 5.30 9.58 -39.74
CA ILE A 204 5.99 8.41 -39.17
C ILE A 204 4.97 7.28 -39.11
N GLY A 205 5.13 6.29 -39.97
CA GLY A 205 4.14 5.23 -40.19
C GLY A 205 3.88 5.07 -41.68
N SER A 206 2.63 4.76 -42.04
CA SER A 206 2.18 4.68 -43.42
C SER A 206 1.35 5.92 -43.79
N GLY A 207 0.96 6.03 -45.06
CA GLY A 207 0.04 7.07 -45.51
C GLY A 207 0.69 8.36 -46.01
N ILE A 208 -0.18 9.28 -46.41
CA ILE A 208 0.20 10.57 -47.00
C ILE A 208 -0.59 11.67 -46.30
N ALA A 209 0.10 12.58 -45.62
CA ALA A 209 -0.48 13.75 -44.99
C ALA A 209 -0.25 15.02 -45.84
N LEU A 210 -1.24 15.91 -45.83
CA LEU A 210 -1.20 17.22 -46.48
C LEU A 210 -1.79 18.26 -45.52
N MET A 211 -1.16 19.44 -45.48
CA MET A 211 -1.55 20.57 -44.64
C MET A 211 -1.63 21.85 -45.47
N SER A 212 -2.72 22.62 -45.32
CA SER A 212 -2.80 23.99 -45.85
C SER A 212 -2.28 25.02 -44.83
N GLU A 213 -2.00 26.24 -45.28
CA GLU A 213 -1.56 27.34 -44.38
C GLU A 213 -2.66 27.75 -43.38
N GLU A 214 -3.92 27.50 -43.72
CA GLU A 214 -5.10 27.75 -42.88
C GLU A 214 -5.37 26.63 -41.85
N GLY A 215 -4.61 25.53 -41.90
CA GLY A 215 -4.76 24.39 -40.99
C GLY A 215 -5.75 23.32 -41.45
N ASP A 216 -6.14 23.32 -42.73
CA ASP A 216 -6.90 22.22 -43.31
C ASP A 216 -6.00 21.00 -43.50
N PHE A 217 -6.27 19.95 -42.71
CA PHE A 217 -5.51 18.72 -42.72
C PHE A 217 -6.22 17.62 -43.52
N SER A 218 -5.45 16.86 -44.30
CA SER A 218 -5.91 15.67 -45.01
C SER A 218 -4.90 14.54 -44.87
N TYR A 219 -5.36 13.35 -44.51
CA TYR A 219 -4.51 12.15 -44.45
C TYR A 219 -5.14 10.99 -45.20
N GLN A 220 -4.38 10.38 -46.10
CA GLN A 220 -4.75 9.18 -46.83
C GLN A 220 -4.07 7.96 -46.20
N ALA A 221 -4.88 7.01 -45.72
CA ALA A 221 -4.41 5.77 -45.12
C ALA A 221 -3.94 4.76 -46.18
N VAL A 222 -2.78 4.13 -45.96
CA VAL A 222 -2.18 3.22 -46.95
C VAL A 222 -1.97 1.81 -46.39
N GLU A 223 -1.54 1.67 -45.13
CA GLU A 223 -1.32 0.38 -44.48
C GLU A 223 -1.90 0.38 -43.07
N LEU A 224 -2.29 -0.82 -42.58
CA LEU A 224 -2.74 -1.02 -41.21
C LEU A 224 -1.67 -0.61 -40.19
N GLY A 225 -2.13 -0.11 -39.05
CA GLY A 225 -1.28 0.29 -37.94
C GLY A 225 -1.38 1.78 -37.61
N MET A 226 -0.63 2.17 -36.60
CA MET A 226 -0.61 3.56 -36.12
C MET A 226 0.36 4.40 -36.96
N SER A 227 -0.10 5.58 -37.38
CA SER A 227 0.69 6.59 -38.07
C SER A 227 0.64 7.90 -37.32
N LYS A 228 1.79 8.57 -37.18
CA LYS A 228 1.92 9.85 -36.51
C LYS A 228 2.28 10.94 -37.51
N VAL A 229 1.65 12.09 -37.39
CA VAL A 229 1.93 13.25 -38.24
C VAL A 229 2.29 14.45 -37.39
N SER A 230 3.56 14.86 -37.46
CA SER A 230 4.05 16.09 -36.84
C SER A 230 3.69 17.29 -37.70
N TYR A 231 3.22 18.36 -37.06
CA TYR A 231 2.92 19.64 -37.70
C TYR A 231 3.38 20.82 -36.84
N SER A 232 3.60 21.97 -37.46
CA SER A 232 3.96 23.21 -36.79
C SER A 232 3.06 24.36 -37.21
N VAL A 233 2.81 25.26 -36.27
CA VAL A 233 2.09 26.52 -36.49
C VAL A 233 2.97 27.65 -35.99
N VAL A 234 3.08 28.71 -36.78
CA VAL A 234 3.90 29.88 -36.50
C VAL A 234 3.04 31.13 -36.61
N ASP A 235 3.33 32.14 -35.82
CA ASP A 235 2.61 33.42 -35.84
C ASP A 235 3.44 34.54 -36.50
N GLU A 236 2.82 35.71 -36.71
CA GLU A 236 3.48 36.84 -37.38
C GLU A 236 4.68 37.43 -36.62
N TYR A 237 4.85 37.08 -35.34
CA TYR A 237 5.93 37.55 -34.46
C TYR A 237 7.01 36.48 -34.21
N GLY A 238 6.91 35.31 -34.86
CA GLY A 238 7.87 34.23 -34.73
C GLY A 238 7.67 33.35 -33.49
N LEU A 239 6.49 33.35 -32.87
CA LEU A 239 6.11 32.31 -31.91
C LEU A 239 5.72 31.04 -32.67
N ALA A 240 6.31 29.90 -32.33
CA ALA A 240 6.02 28.62 -32.98
C ALA A 240 5.56 27.58 -31.98
N PHE A 241 4.55 26.80 -32.34
CA PHE A 241 4.13 25.61 -31.64
C PHE A 241 4.26 24.37 -32.52
N THR A 242 4.45 23.21 -31.89
CA THR A 242 4.47 21.90 -32.55
C THR A 242 3.38 21.02 -31.97
N GLY A 243 2.64 20.33 -32.82
CA GLY A 243 1.65 19.34 -32.42
C GLY A 243 1.82 18.01 -33.13
N LEU A 244 1.14 16.99 -32.62
CA LEU A 244 1.14 15.65 -33.20
C LEU A 244 -0.29 15.21 -33.48
N ILE A 245 -0.48 14.53 -34.61
CA ILE A 245 -1.71 13.82 -34.93
C ILE A 245 -1.40 12.34 -34.89
N ILE A 246 -2.13 11.58 -34.07
CA ILE A 246 -2.04 10.12 -33.97
C ILE A 246 -3.23 9.54 -34.74
N ILE A 247 -2.95 8.70 -35.74
CA ILE A 247 -3.95 8.13 -36.64
C ILE A 247 -3.87 6.62 -36.56
N ASP A 248 -4.90 5.99 -36.01
CA ASP A 248 -5.05 4.55 -36.03
C ASP A 248 -5.68 4.12 -37.35
N VAL A 249 -4.95 3.33 -38.14
CA VAL A 249 -5.44 2.76 -39.41
C VAL A 249 -5.86 1.32 -39.19
N SER A 250 -7.17 1.11 -39.15
CA SER A 250 -7.82 -0.19 -39.20
C SER A 250 -8.31 -0.48 -40.63
N GLY A 251 -9.11 -1.50 -40.80
CA GLY A 251 -9.93 -1.73 -41.99
C GLY A 251 -11.38 -2.02 -41.58
N ASP A 252 -12.14 -2.60 -42.49
CA ASP A 252 -13.61 -2.49 -42.48
C ASP A 252 -14.31 -3.78 -42.03
N SER A 253 -13.54 -4.83 -41.73
CA SER A 253 -14.06 -6.19 -41.64
C SER A 253 -14.27 -6.73 -40.21
N ASN A 254 -13.66 -6.09 -39.22
CA ASN A 254 -13.75 -6.44 -37.80
C ASN A 254 -14.17 -5.23 -36.94
N THR A 255 -14.75 -5.50 -35.76
CA THR A 255 -14.94 -4.47 -34.73
C THR A 255 -13.62 -4.29 -34.00
N ALA A 256 -12.95 -3.14 -34.15
CA ALA A 256 -11.70 -2.90 -33.43
C ALA A 256 -11.92 -2.85 -31.91
N PRO A 257 -10.93 -3.26 -31.10
CA PRO A 257 -11.01 -3.15 -29.65
C PRO A 257 -11.08 -1.68 -29.23
N ILE A 258 -11.58 -1.43 -28.03
CA ILE A 258 -11.67 -0.09 -27.44
C ILE A 258 -10.54 0.06 -26.42
N ALA A 259 -9.55 0.90 -26.70
CA ALA A 259 -8.50 1.26 -25.75
C ALA A 259 -8.83 2.58 -25.03
N ASN A 260 -8.83 2.55 -23.69
CA ASN A 260 -9.16 3.71 -22.87
C ASN A 260 -7.93 4.47 -22.37
N ASP A 261 -8.09 5.78 -22.20
CA ASP A 261 -7.06 6.60 -21.56
C ASP A 261 -7.08 6.41 -20.04
N ALA A 262 -5.91 6.44 -19.40
CA ALA A 262 -5.77 6.27 -17.97
C ALA A 262 -4.67 7.16 -17.38
N THR A 263 -4.78 7.44 -16.07
CA THR A 263 -3.71 8.06 -15.30
C THR A 263 -3.23 7.05 -14.27
N TYR A 264 -1.94 6.76 -14.26
CA TYR A 264 -1.33 6.02 -13.17
C TYR A 264 -1.39 6.90 -11.92
N GLY A 265 -2.25 6.52 -10.97
CA GLY A 265 -2.60 7.35 -9.81
C GLY A 265 -1.48 7.56 -8.78
N ARG A 266 -0.27 7.06 -9.06
CA ARG A 266 0.89 7.10 -8.16
C ARG A 266 2.05 7.80 -8.83
N LYS A 267 2.89 8.43 -8.00
CA LYS A 267 4.19 8.94 -8.47
C LYS A 267 5.15 7.77 -8.61
N GLN A 268 5.88 7.74 -9.71
CA GLN A 268 6.95 6.79 -9.98
C GLN A 268 8.30 7.39 -9.56
N GLY A 269 9.18 6.58 -8.97
CA GLY A 269 10.53 7.04 -8.60
C GLY A 269 11.35 7.43 -9.82
N VAL A 270 12.00 8.60 -9.78
CA VAL A 270 12.98 9.00 -10.81
C VAL A 270 14.06 7.93 -10.96
N GLY A 271 14.25 7.42 -12.18
CA GLY A 271 15.20 6.36 -12.50
C GLY A 271 14.77 4.95 -12.08
N ASN A 272 13.60 4.77 -11.48
CA ASN A 272 13.05 3.45 -11.14
C ASN A 272 12.21 2.92 -12.28
N GLU A 273 12.34 1.63 -12.57
CA GLU A 273 11.49 0.94 -13.55
C GLU A 273 10.12 0.59 -12.94
N LEU A 274 9.06 0.83 -13.71
CA LEU A 274 7.67 0.50 -13.39
C LEU A 274 7.17 -0.50 -14.42
N THR A 275 6.57 -1.60 -13.98
CA THR A 275 5.87 -2.52 -14.89
C THR A 275 4.36 -2.32 -14.78
N LEU A 276 3.68 -2.15 -15.91
CA LEU A 276 2.23 -1.99 -16.01
C LEU A 276 1.64 -3.02 -16.96
N ASP A 277 0.43 -3.50 -16.66
CA ASP A 277 -0.36 -4.38 -17.51
C ASP A 277 -1.68 -3.68 -17.87
N ILE A 278 -1.94 -3.48 -19.17
CA ILE A 278 -3.13 -2.77 -19.64
C ILE A 278 -4.42 -3.57 -19.43
N MET A 279 -4.35 -4.89 -19.27
CA MET A 279 -5.53 -5.72 -18.95
C MET A 279 -5.79 -5.83 -17.44
N ASN A 280 -4.81 -5.45 -16.62
CA ASN A 280 -4.86 -5.47 -15.16
C ASN A 280 -4.32 -4.17 -14.57
N PHE A 281 -4.84 -3.04 -15.04
CA PHE A 281 -4.31 -1.73 -14.71
C PHE A 281 -4.69 -1.30 -13.29
N PRO A 282 -3.74 -0.85 -12.46
CA PRO A 282 -4.01 -0.45 -11.07
C PRO A 282 -5.10 0.62 -10.97
N GLY A 283 -6.10 0.37 -10.10
CA GLY A 283 -7.20 1.30 -9.83
C GLY A 283 -8.33 1.33 -10.88
N PHE A 284 -8.12 0.79 -12.07
CA PHE A 284 -9.10 0.83 -13.18
C PHE A 284 -9.52 -0.55 -13.71
N GLY A 285 -8.69 -1.59 -13.56
CA GLY A 285 -8.95 -2.91 -14.17
C GLY A 285 -8.45 -2.94 -15.62
N ALA A 286 -9.18 -3.61 -16.52
CA ALA A 286 -8.80 -3.64 -17.93
C ALA A 286 -9.01 -2.27 -18.58
N LEU A 287 -7.99 -1.74 -19.24
CA LEU A 287 -8.09 -0.52 -20.06
C LEU A 287 -8.61 -0.81 -21.47
N VAL A 288 -8.57 -2.06 -21.90
CA VAL A 288 -8.96 -2.48 -23.23
C VAL A 288 -10.17 -3.41 -23.14
N GLU A 289 -11.19 -3.09 -23.93
CA GLU A 289 -12.39 -3.91 -24.07
C GLU A 289 -12.53 -4.37 -25.52
N ASP A 290 -12.89 -5.63 -25.69
CA ASP A 290 -13.19 -6.22 -27.00
C ASP A 290 -14.59 -6.83 -26.96
N ALA A 291 -15.41 -6.52 -27.96
CA ALA A 291 -16.83 -6.90 -27.95
C ALA A 291 -17.02 -8.40 -28.24
N GLU A 292 -16.11 -8.99 -29.01
CA GLU A 292 -16.09 -10.38 -29.44
C GLU A 292 -15.34 -11.29 -28.43
N GLY A 293 -14.54 -10.69 -27.55
CA GLY A 293 -13.72 -11.38 -26.55
C GLY A 293 -12.41 -11.92 -27.12
N ASP A 294 -11.94 -11.32 -28.21
CA ASP A 294 -10.70 -11.69 -28.88
C ASP A 294 -9.47 -11.36 -28.02
N ARG A 295 -8.35 -12.00 -28.37
CA ARG A 295 -7.14 -11.93 -27.56
C ARG A 295 -6.42 -10.63 -27.83
N ILE A 296 -6.22 -9.82 -26.79
CA ILE A 296 -5.49 -8.56 -26.90
C ILE A 296 -3.98 -8.78 -26.79
N GLN A 297 -3.25 -8.13 -27.69
CA GLN A 297 -1.80 -7.96 -27.65
C GLN A 297 -1.45 -6.48 -27.60
N LEU A 298 -0.58 -6.09 -26.68
CA LEU A 298 0.12 -4.80 -26.71
C LEU A 298 1.27 -4.89 -27.71
N VAL A 299 1.19 -4.10 -28.79
CA VAL A 299 2.09 -4.20 -29.95
C VAL A 299 3.01 -3.00 -30.12
N SER A 300 2.65 -1.85 -29.55
CA SER A 300 3.47 -0.64 -29.65
C SER A 300 3.35 0.23 -28.41
N LEU A 301 4.46 0.90 -28.08
CA LEU A 301 4.58 1.86 -26.99
C LEU A 301 5.43 3.02 -27.46
N GLN A 302 5.09 4.22 -27.01
CA GLN A 302 5.94 5.39 -27.19
C GLN A 302 5.78 6.34 -26.00
N ALA A 303 6.89 6.91 -25.57
CA ALA A 303 6.91 8.00 -24.60
C ALA A 303 8.04 8.96 -24.96
N PHE A 304 7.81 10.27 -24.80
CA PHE A 304 8.86 11.27 -24.98
C PHE A 304 9.60 11.51 -23.67
N GLY A 305 10.93 11.48 -23.70
CA GLY A 305 11.79 11.73 -22.55
C GLY A 305 11.82 10.61 -21.51
N ALA A 306 11.15 9.48 -21.77
CA ALA A 306 11.13 8.30 -20.91
C ALA A 306 11.42 7.03 -21.72
N GLU A 307 11.98 6.03 -21.04
CA GLU A 307 12.19 4.70 -21.60
C GLU A 307 10.93 3.86 -21.43
N VAL A 308 10.41 3.31 -22.53
CA VAL A 308 9.29 2.36 -22.53
C VAL A 308 9.63 1.13 -23.34
N LYS A 309 9.25 -0.06 -22.85
CA LYS A 309 9.52 -1.34 -23.52
C LYS A 309 8.38 -2.32 -23.32
N LEU A 310 8.04 -3.08 -24.35
CA LEU A 310 7.20 -4.27 -24.19
C LEU A 310 7.93 -5.28 -23.29
N LEU A 311 7.21 -5.88 -22.35
CA LEU A 311 7.79 -6.87 -21.44
C LEU A 311 8.26 -8.11 -22.21
N ASP A 312 7.43 -8.61 -23.14
CA ASP A 312 7.83 -9.57 -24.16
C ASP A 312 7.29 -9.17 -25.54
N ALA A 313 8.17 -8.65 -26.40
CA ALA A 313 7.80 -8.21 -27.75
C ALA A 313 7.50 -9.35 -28.73
N ASN A 314 7.87 -10.60 -28.42
CA ASN A 314 7.63 -11.75 -29.28
C ASN A 314 6.41 -12.57 -28.83
N ASP A 315 5.90 -12.33 -27.62
CA ASP A 315 4.69 -12.95 -27.13
C ASP A 315 3.46 -12.24 -27.69
N VAL A 316 2.70 -12.99 -28.49
CA VAL A 316 1.43 -12.55 -29.08
C VAL A 316 0.31 -12.36 -28.04
N THR A 317 0.56 -12.69 -26.78
CA THR A 317 -0.34 -12.48 -25.65
C THR A 317 0.17 -11.45 -24.64
N ASN A 318 1.29 -10.79 -24.92
CA ASN A 318 1.84 -9.77 -24.03
C ASN A 318 0.89 -8.57 -23.94
N THR A 319 0.50 -8.20 -22.72
CA THR A 319 -0.29 -7.00 -22.40
C THR A 319 0.48 -6.04 -21.49
N SER A 320 1.74 -6.36 -21.17
CA SER A 320 2.55 -5.65 -20.19
C SER A 320 3.71 -4.89 -20.81
N PHE A 321 4.13 -3.84 -20.09
CA PHE A 321 5.25 -3.01 -20.48
C PHE A 321 6.00 -2.45 -19.28
N THR A 322 7.26 -2.05 -19.51
CA THR A 322 8.06 -1.30 -18.54
C THR A 322 8.15 0.18 -18.92
N PHE A 323 8.21 1.04 -17.91
CA PHE A 323 8.37 2.48 -18.00
C PHE A 323 9.47 2.94 -17.05
N ARG A 324 10.33 3.87 -17.49
CA ARG A 324 11.31 4.55 -16.63
C ARG A 324 11.50 6.00 -17.07
N GLY A 325 11.27 6.94 -16.17
CA GLY A 325 11.60 8.36 -16.38
C GLY A 325 12.80 8.77 -15.54
N ASP A 326 13.85 9.31 -16.18
CA ASP A 326 15.11 9.68 -15.52
C ASP A 326 15.12 11.14 -15.01
N SER A 327 13.99 11.83 -15.09
CA SER A 327 13.79 13.17 -14.53
C SER A 327 12.38 13.35 -13.99
N LYS A 328 12.18 14.30 -13.06
CA LYS A 328 10.88 14.67 -12.51
C LYS A 328 10.01 15.33 -13.59
N ALA A 329 8.97 14.65 -14.05
CA ALA A 329 8.06 15.16 -15.06
C ALA A 329 6.73 14.39 -15.08
N MET A 330 5.75 14.95 -15.79
CA MET A 330 4.57 14.20 -16.22
C MET A 330 4.87 13.60 -17.59
N TYR A 331 4.91 12.28 -17.69
CA TYR A 331 5.10 11.56 -18.95
C TYR A 331 3.77 11.05 -19.48
N THR A 332 3.65 11.00 -20.79
CA THR A 332 2.54 10.35 -21.49
C THR A 332 3.10 9.18 -22.27
N VAL A 333 2.55 7.99 -22.01
CA VAL A 333 2.84 6.76 -22.72
C VAL A 333 1.67 6.49 -23.67
N ASP A 334 1.92 6.61 -24.96
CA ASP A 334 1.00 6.12 -26.00
C ASP A 334 1.15 4.60 -26.09
N TYR A 335 0.04 3.86 -26.04
CA TYR A 335 0.04 2.42 -26.19
C TYR A 335 -0.92 1.99 -27.29
N THR A 336 -0.55 0.97 -28.06
CA THR A 336 -1.36 0.43 -29.17
C THR A 336 -1.57 -1.06 -28.98
N VAL A 337 -2.82 -1.49 -29.14
CA VAL A 337 -3.23 -2.88 -29.06
C VAL A 337 -3.71 -3.44 -30.38
N TYR A 338 -3.61 -4.75 -30.48
CA TYR A 338 -4.06 -5.56 -31.60
C TYR A 338 -4.82 -6.78 -31.08
N ASP A 339 -5.98 -7.09 -31.66
CA ASP A 339 -6.82 -8.23 -31.26
C ASP A 339 -6.58 -9.54 -32.04
N HIS A 340 -5.57 -9.56 -32.93
CA HIS A 340 -5.26 -10.66 -33.88
C HIS A 340 -6.23 -10.88 -35.03
N GLU A 341 -7.26 -10.07 -35.16
CA GLU A 341 -8.16 -10.13 -36.28
C GLU A 341 -7.75 -9.14 -37.36
N VAL A 342 -8.28 -9.33 -38.56
CA VAL A 342 -8.06 -8.37 -39.64
C VAL A 342 -8.71 -7.07 -39.18
N ASP A 343 -7.95 -5.97 -39.07
CA ASP A 343 -8.45 -4.62 -38.76
C ASP A 343 -8.64 -4.23 -37.29
N GLY A 344 -8.27 -5.06 -36.32
CA GLY A 344 -8.53 -4.77 -34.91
C GLY A 344 -7.40 -4.06 -34.15
N ILE A 345 -7.10 -2.82 -34.54
CA ILE A 345 -6.09 -1.98 -33.89
C ILE A 345 -6.75 -0.78 -33.19
N SER A 346 -6.33 -0.51 -31.96
CA SER A 346 -6.74 0.69 -31.22
C SER A 346 -5.58 1.20 -30.35
N SER A 347 -5.57 2.51 -30.09
CA SER A 347 -4.58 3.13 -29.21
C SER A 347 -5.21 3.89 -28.05
N GLY A 348 -4.49 3.97 -26.94
CA GLY A 348 -4.84 4.78 -25.76
C GLY A 348 -3.61 5.47 -25.18
N THR A 349 -3.81 6.30 -24.16
CA THR A 349 -2.72 6.98 -23.44
C THR A 349 -2.73 6.69 -21.96
N ILE A 350 -1.54 6.49 -21.39
CA ILE A 350 -1.32 6.38 -19.95
C ILE A 350 -0.46 7.55 -19.48
N THR A 351 -0.96 8.35 -18.55
CA THR A 351 -0.19 9.44 -17.92
C THR A 351 0.49 8.95 -16.65
N ILE A 352 1.79 9.22 -16.50
CA ILE A 352 2.63 8.80 -15.36
C ILE A 352 3.41 10.00 -14.83
N GLU A 353 3.23 10.34 -13.55
CA GLU A 353 4.07 11.34 -12.87
C GLU A 353 5.33 10.67 -12.32
N THR A 354 6.51 11.20 -12.56
CA THR A 354 7.74 10.81 -11.85
C THR A 354 8.19 11.88 -10.88
N ASP A 355 8.74 11.44 -9.75
CA ASP A 355 9.29 12.33 -8.74
C ASP A 355 10.34 11.59 -7.87
N TYR A 356 11.12 12.28 -7.02
CA TYR A 356 12.17 11.65 -6.20
C TYR A 356 11.65 10.83 -5.00
N ILE A 357 11.53 9.50 -5.09
CA ILE A 357 10.91 8.71 -4.02
C ILE A 357 11.95 8.09 -3.08
N ARG A 358 11.71 8.10 -1.75
CA ARG A 358 12.49 7.30 -0.78
C ARG A 358 11.76 5.98 -0.45
N GLU A 359 11.86 5.03 -1.36
CA GLU A 359 11.30 3.68 -1.17
C GLU A 359 11.91 2.98 0.06
N GLY A 360 11.10 2.17 0.74
CA GLY A 360 11.54 1.37 1.87
C GLY A 360 10.38 0.79 2.67
N ILE A 361 10.66 -0.24 3.46
CA ILE A 361 9.72 -0.86 4.39
C ILE A 361 9.76 -0.07 5.70
N LEU A 362 8.61 0.28 6.25
CA LEU A 362 8.49 1.03 7.50
C LEU A 362 7.75 0.18 8.53
N GLU A 363 8.32 0.04 9.72
CA GLU A 363 7.75 -0.79 10.77
C GLU A 363 7.63 -0.02 12.09
N PHE A 364 6.39 0.12 12.57
CA PHE A 364 6.06 0.97 13.72
C PHE A 364 6.05 0.21 15.04
N SER A 365 6.56 0.85 16.10
CA SER A 365 6.57 0.31 17.46
C SER A 365 6.18 1.36 18.51
N PHE A 366 6.01 0.91 19.75
CA PHE A 366 5.67 1.79 20.87
C PHE A 366 6.74 2.85 21.16
N HIS A 367 8.01 2.54 20.91
CA HIS A 367 9.14 3.41 21.23
C HIS A 367 9.65 4.20 20.03
N GLY A 368 9.15 3.94 18.82
CA GLY A 368 9.60 4.57 17.58
C GLY A 368 9.21 3.71 16.39
N PHE A 369 9.81 3.94 15.24
CA PHE A 369 9.76 3.01 14.11
C PHE A 369 11.18 2.70 13.63
N ILE A 370 11.31 1.65 12.83
CA ILE A 370 12.48 1.40 11.99
C ILE A 370 12.04 1.45 10.53
N LYS A 371 12.86 2.02 9.67
CA LYS A 371 12.71 2.01 8.20
C LYS A 371 13.87 1.24 7.58
N LEU A 372 13.56 0.32 6.69
CA LEU A 372 14.49 -0.34 5.78
C LEU A 372 14.44 0.37 4.43
N PHE A 373 15.52 1.03 4.03
CA PHE A 373 15.62 1.72 2.75
C PHE A 373 15.89 0.72 1.61
N GLY A 374 15.56 1.11 0.38
CA GLY A 374 15.73 0.23 -0.79
C GLY A 374 17.18 -0.22 -1.09
N ASP A 375 18.17 0.43 -0.49
CA ASP A 375 19.59 0.04 -0.56
C ASP A 375 20.03 -0.93 0.56
N GLY A 376 19.10 -1.36 1.43
CA GLY A 376 19.37 -2.30 2.52
C GLY A 376 19.85 -1.64 3.82
N GLU A 377 19.99 -0.32 3.87
CA GLU A 377 20.30 0.41 5.09
C GLU A 377 19.07 0.54 6.01
N LEU A 378 19.31 0.63 7.31
CA LEU A 378 18.27 0.89 8.31
C LEU A 378 18.35 2.33 8.83
N GLY A 379 17.19 2.91 9.10
CA GLY A 379 17.04 4.12 9.89
C GLY A 379 15.95 3.95 10.94
N ALA A 380 15.95 4.80 11.96
CA ALA A 380 14.94 4.78 13.01
C ALA A 380 14.57 6.20 13.44
N ALA A 381 13.35 6.34 13.94
CA ALA A 381 12.88 7.53 14.63
C ALA A 381 12.13 7.13 15.88
N GLY A 382 12.51 7.65 17.05
CA GLY A 382 11.98 7.13 18.30
C GLY A 382 12.50 7.80 19.56
N ARG A 383 11.99 7.33 20.70
CA ARG A 383 12.50 7.67 22.04
C ARG A 383 13.86 7.03 22.26
N ASP A 384 14.59 7.53 23.25
CA ASP A 384 15.87 6.96 23.71
C ASP A 384 15.85 5.44 23.92
N LEU A 385 14.71 4.87 24.34
CA LEU A 385 14.58 3.43 24.53
C LEU A 385 14.71 2.63 23.22
N LEU A 386 14.25 3.17 22.09
CA LEU A 386 14.51 2.56 20.79
C LEU A 386 15.87 3.02 20.25
N MET A 387 16.12 4.33 20.30
CA MET A 387 17.22 4.95 19.56
C MET A 387 18.59 4.57 20.12
N ARG A 388 18.74 4.45 21.45
CA ARG A 388 20.02 4.05 22.06
C ARG A 388 20.47 2.66 21.58
N PRO A 389 19.72 1.56 21.77
CA PRO A 389 20.17 0.26 21.28
C PRO A 389 20.21 0.19 19.75
N PHE A 390 19.42 1.00 19.04
CA PHE A 390 19.51 1.07 17.58
C PHE A 390 20.87 1.63 17.13
N GLU A 391 21.27 2.78 17.67
CA GLU A 391 22.52 3.47 17.31
C GLU A 391 23.76 2.83 17.93
N ASP A 392 23.68 2.37 19.18
CA ASP A 392 24.83 1.88 19.95
C ASP A 392 25.08 0.38 19.76
N ASP A 393 24.05 -0.42 19.47
CA ASP A 393 24.18 -1.87 19.33
C ASP A 393 23.91 -2.34 17.88
N LEU A 394 22.75 -2.01 17.28
CA LEU A 394 22.32 -2.62 16.02
C LEU A 394 23.14 -2.15 14.82
N ILE A 395 23.24 -0.84 14.62
CA ILE A 395 23.98 -0.28 13.49
C ILE A 395 25.48 -0.66 13.55
N PRO A 396 26.17 -0.55 14.70
CA PRO A 396 27.56 -1.02 14.81
C PRO A 396 27.70 -2.52 14.56
N TYR A 397 26.78 -3.35 15.07
CA TYR A 397 26.81 -4.79 14.82
C TYR A 397 26.68 -5.11 13.32
N MET A 398 25.75 -4.49 12.61
CA MET A 398 25.58 -4.71 11.17
C MET A 398 26.81 -4.24 10.38
N HIS A 399 27.33 -3.05 10.70
CA HIS A 399 28.52 -2.50 10.06
C HIS A 399 29.76 -3.39 10.28
N ASP A 400 30.04 -3.79 11.53
CA ASP A 400 31.22 -4.58 11.88
C ASP A 400 31.20 -5.99 11.28
N ASN A 401 30.02 -6.50 10.93
CA ASN A 401 29.84 -7.81 10.28
C ASN A 401 29.56 -7.69 8.76
N SER A 402 29.59 -6.48 8.19
CA SER A 402 29.27 -6.22 6.77
C SER A 402 27.93 -6.81 6.34
N LEU A 403 26.90 -6.52 7.15
CA LEU A 403 25.52 -6.98 6.97
C LEU A 403 24.66 -5.83 6.45
N TYR A 404 23.76 -6.15 5.52
CA TYR A 404 22.67 -5.27 5.08
C TYR A 404 21.33 -5.96 5.31
N ALA A 405 20.30 -5.16 5.56
CA ALA A 405 18.96 -5.67 5.78
C ALA A 405 18.27 -5.97 4.44
N THR A 406 17.52 -7.07 4.43
CA THR A 406 16.75 -7.59 3.29
C THR A 406 15.27 -7.77 3.61
N GLY A 407 14.94 -7.77 4.91
CA GLY A 407 13.58 -7.77 5.41
C GLY A 407 13.53 -7.10 6.78
N LEU A 408 12.40 -6.49 7.09
CA LEU A 408 12.13 -5.83 8.36
C LEU A 408 10.69 -6.14 8.73
N LYS A 409 10.48 -6.60 9.96
CA LYS A 409 9.15 -6.92 10.48
C LYS A 409 9.00 -6.47 11.93
N ASN A 410 7.91 -5.77 12.26
CA ASN A 410 7.58 -5.54 13.65
C ASN A 410 7.02 -6.80 14.30
N ILE A 411 7.50 -7.11 15.50
CA ILE A 411 7.09 -8.30 16.27
C ILE A 411 6.56 -7.92 17.66
N GLY A 412 6.17 -6.65 17.80
CA GLY A 412 5.47 -6.05 18.94
C GLY A 412 6.31 -5.10 19.79
N PHE A 413 5.71 -3.95 20.17
CA PHE A 413 6.08 -3.06 21.31
C PHE A 413 7.56 -2.66 21.46
N GLY A 414 8.28 -2.54 20.35
CA GLY A 414 9.68 -2.11 20.30
C GLY A 414 10.64 -3.21 19.83
N ASN A 415 10.11 -4.37 19.45
CA ASN A 415 10.88 -5.49 18.96
C ASN A 415 10.68 -5.66 17.45
N PHE A 416 11.75 -6.02 16.77
CA PHE A 416 11.82 -6.15 15.32
C PHE A 416 12.54 -7.45 14.94
N LYS A 417 12.03 -8.13 13.93
CA LYS A 417 12.76 -9.16 13.20
C LYS A 417 13.36 -8.50 11.97
N ILE A 418 14.67 -8.67 11.77
CA ILE A 418 15.41 -8.11 10.66
C ILE A 418 16.10 -9.27 9.96
N ASP A 419 15.76 -9.51 8.70
CA ASP A 419 16.44 -10.49 7.87
C ASP A 419 17.65 -9.82 7.23
N VAL A 420 18.84 -10.37 7.42
CA VAL A 420 20.10 -9.76 6.97
C VAL A 420 20.88 -10.69 6.06
N SER A 421 21.58 -10.08 5.10
CA SER A 421 22.51 -10.75 4.19
C SER A 421 23.89 -10.10 4.30
N SER A 422 24.94 -10.86 3.97
CA SER A 422 26.31 -10.36 4.01
C SER A 422 26.76 -9.83 2.66
N GLU A 423 27.36 -8.64 2.64
CA GLU A 423 27.98 -8.06 1.43
C GLU A 423 29.14 -8.91 0.90
N ASN A 424 29.77 -9.71 1.77
CA ASN A 424 30.93 -10.54 1.45
C ASN A 424 30.56 -11.97 1.06
N GLY A 425 29.27 -12.27 0.84
CA GLY A 425 28.78 -13.61 0.50
C GLY A 425 28.78 -14.60 1.68
N GLY A 426 28.70 -14.10 2.90
CA GLY A 426 28.42 -14.91 4.11
C GLY A 426 27.00 -15.49 4.13
N GLU A 427 26.72 -16.37 5.10
CA GLU A 427 25.38 -16.95 5.28
C GLU A 427 24.38 -15.88 5.73
N ASN A 428 23.12 -16.00 5.28
CA ASN A 428 22.04 -15.11 5.72
C ASN A 428 21.67 -15.40 7.18
N GLU A 429 21.26 -14.37 7.90
CA GLU A 429 20.93 -14.44 9.31
C GLU A 429 19.62 -13.69 9.61
N ILE A 430 19.08 -13.93 10.80
CA ILE A 430 17.94 -13.21 11.36
C ILE A 430 18.45 -12.50 12.62
N ILE A 431 18.21 -11.19 12.70
CA ILE A 431 18.44 -10.39 13.90
C ILE A 431 17.09 -10.14 14.56
N LEU A 432 16.93 -10.58 15.82
CA LEU A 432 15.84 -10.14 16.69
C LEU A 432 16.32 -8.94 17.49
N PHE A 433 15.86 -7.76 17.10
CA PHE A 433 16.17 -6.50 17.73
C PHE A 433 15.09 -6.12 18.75
N ALA A 434 15.47 -5.54 19.89
CA ALA A 434 14.57 -5.08 20.94
C ALA A 434 14.99 -3.73 21.51
N ALA A 435 14.02 -2.85 21.73
CA ALA A 435 14.18 -1.60 22.47
C ALA A 435 14.62 -1.87 23.93
N ASP A 436 15.32 -0.91 24.53
CA ASP A 436 15.82 -0.96 25.89
C ASP A 436 14.69 -1.13 26.91
N ASN A 437 14.98 -1.90 27.97
CA ASN A 437 14.10 -2.04 29.11
C ASN A 437 14.78 -1.50 30.38
N GLU A 438 14.36 -0.31 30.81
CA GLU A 438 14.87 0.32 32.04
C GLU A 438 14.54 -0.45 33.33
N LEU A 439 13.54 -1.34 33.29
CA LEU A 439 13.06 -2.05 34.48
C LEU A 439 13.74 -3.41 34.69
N GLN A 440 14.32 -4.01 33.65
CA GLN A 440 15.05 -5.27 33.72
C GLN A 440 16.00 -5.44 32.52
N GLU A 441 17.14 -6.07 32.73
CA GLU A 441 18.10 -6.37 31.66
C GLU A 441 17.52 -7.40 30.68
N ILE A 442 17.52 -7.04 29.38
CA ILE A 442 17.20 -7.92 28.26
C ILE A 442 18.33 -7.84 27.23
N LYS A 443 18.40 -8.81 26.32
CA LYS A 443 19.31 -8.71 25.17
C LYS A 443 18.61 -7.95 24.05
N ASN A 444 19.18 -6.81 23.65
CA ASN A 444 18.69 -5.99 22.56
C ASN A 444 18.92 -6.63 21.20
N ILE A 445 19.96 -7.45 21.05
CA ILE A 445 20.29 -8.17 19.80
C ILE A 445 20.40 -9.66 20.08
N ILE A 446 19.68 -10.45 19.30
CA ILE A 446 19.79 -11.91 19.24
C ILE A 446 19.92 -12.31 17.77
N THR A 447 21.05 -12.91 17.41
CA THR A 447 21.31 -13.40 16.06
C THR A 447 20.95 -14.88 15.96
N LEU A 448 20.16 -15.23 14.94
CA LEU A 448 19.73 -16.59 14.63
C LEU A 448 20.12 -16.94 13.18
N PRO A 449 20.38 -18.22 12.86
CA PRO A 449 20.54 -18.65 11.48
C PRO A 449 19.27 -18.41 10.66
N ALA A 450 19.39 -18.07 9.36
CA ALA A 450 18.22 -17.90 8.48
C ALA A 450 17.33 -19.15 8.35
N THR A 451 17.85 -20.33 8.65
CA THR A 451 17.08 -21.59 8.67
C THR A 451 16.17 -21.74 9.89
N SER A 452 16.23 -20.79 10.84
CA SER A 452 15.47 -20.88 12.09
C SER A 452 14.04 -20.42 11.90
N GLN A 453 13.10 -21.16 12.47
CA GLN A 453 11.70 -20.77 12.53
C GLN A 453 11.45 -20.01 13.82
N VAL A 454 10.95 -18.78 13.69
CA VAL A 454 10.66 -17.91 14.83
C VAL A 454 9.15 -17.88 15.03
N TYR A 455 8.69 -18.05 16.27
CA TYR A 455 7.29 -17.97 16.71
C TYR A 455 7.17 -17.02 17.90
N TYR A 456 5.98 -16.45 18.13
CA TYR A 456 5.81 -15.32 19.04
C TYR A 456 4.71 -15.56 20.07
N GLY A 457 5.03 -15.30 21.33
CA GLY A 457 4.21 -15.57 22.49
C GLY A 457 3.36 -14.40 22.96
N LEU A 458 2.57 -13.80 22.06
CA LEU A 458 1.71 -12.66 22.37
C LEU A 458 0.23 -13.04 22.22
N THR A 459 -0.64 -12.57 23.11
CA THR A 459 -2.10 -12.51 22.82
C THR A 459 -2.50 -11.11 22.39
N TYR A 460 -3.62 -10.97 21.68
CA TYR A 460 -4.24 -9.66 21.38
C TYR A 460 -4.41 -8.80 22.65
N SER A 461 -4.74 -9.40 23.80
CA SER A 461 -4.77 -8.71 25.09
C SER A 461 -3.41 -8.23 25.59
N ASP A 462 -2.33 -8.97 25.34
CA ASP A 462 -0.98 -8.55 25.74
C ASP A 462 -0.48 -7.40 24.85
N ARG A 463 -0.95 -7.35 23.59
CA ARG A 463 -0.78 -6.18 22.74
C ARG A 463 -1.47 -4.94 23.32
N ILE A 464 -2.72 -5.05 23.76
CA ILE A 464 -3.44 -3.91 24.39
C ILE A 464 -2.76 -3.43 25.70
N LEU A 465 -1.96 -4.27 26.37
CA LEU A 465 -1.32 -3.95 27.65
C LEU A 465 0.09 -3.32 27.52
N GLY A 466 0.64 -3.19 26.31
CA GLY A 466 1.85 -2.41 26.09
C GLY A 466 3.18 -3.10 26.42
N TYR A 467 3.23 -4.44 26.46
CA TYR A 467 4.44 -5.20 26.83
C TYR A 467 4.92 -6.02 25.63
N GLY A 468 6.24 -6.02 25.35
CA GLY A 468 6.85 -6.88 24.32
C GLY A 468 6.55 -8.38 24.50
N GLY A 469 7.02 -9.21 23.56
CA GLY A 469 6.71 -10.65 23.50
C GLY A 469 7.81 -11.60 24.00
N LEU A 470 7.40 -12.83 24.29
CA LEU A 470 8.32 -13.97 24.31
C LEU A 470 8.54 -14.47 22.89
N ILE A 471 9.75 -14.87 22.56
CA ILE A 471 10.09 -15.41 21.23
C ILE A 471 10.53 -16.85 21.37
N PHE A 472 10.03 -17.71 20.50
CA PHE A 472 10.36 -19.12 20.42
C PHE A 472 11.08 -19.38 19.10
N GLU A 473 12.33 -19.80 19.18
CA GLU A 473 13.10 -20.26 18.03
C GLU A 473 13.06 -21.78 17.98
N VAL A 474 12.58 -22.31 16.86
CA VAL A 474 12.77 -23.72 16.48
C VAL A 474 13.93 -23.76 15.48
N THR A 475 15.04 -24.32 15.92
CA THR A 475 16.24 -24.51 15.11
C THR A 475 15.98 -25.51 13.98
N ALA A 476 16.81 -25.49 12.92
CA ALA A 476 16.72 -26.47 11.82
C ALA A 476 16.85 -27.94 12.29
N ALA A 477 17.46 -28.17 13.46
CA ALA A 477 17.58 -29.49 14.07
C ALA A 477 16.36 -29.87 14.96
N GLY A 478 15.33 -29.04 15.02
CA GLY A 478 14.13 -29.25 15.85
C GLY A 478 14.35 -28.97 17.34
N GLY A 479 15.42 -28.27 17.71
CA GLY A 479 15.65 -27.78 19.08
C GLY A 479 14.88 -26.48 19.36
N LEU A 480 14.28 -26.35 20.55
CA LEU A 480 13.54 -25.16 20.96
C LEU A 480 14.35 -24.27 21.91
N ASN A 481 14.54 -23.01 21.52
CA ASN A 481 15.03 -21.94 22.38
C ASN A 481 13.94 -20.90 22.62
N VAL A 482 13.91 -20.33 23.82
CA VAL A 482 12.97 -19.26 24.20
C VAL A 482 13.75 -18.04 24.63
N PHE A 483 13.37 -16.87 24.12
CA PHE A 483 13.96 -15.58 24.43
C PHE A 483 12.93 -14.65 25.08
N ASN A 484 13.39 -13.86 26.05
CA ASN A 484 12.57 -12.85 26.72
C ASN A 484 12.94 -11.46 26.18
N GLN A 485 12.08 -10.90 25.33
CA GLN A 485 12.21 -9.53 24.82
C GLN A 485 11.04 -8.65 25.30
N ILE A 486 10.53 -8.91 26.50
CA ILE A 486 9.42 -8.14 27.07
C ILE A 486 9.95 -6.82 27.64
N THR A 487 9.59 -5.71 26.99
CA THR A 487 9.92 -4.32 27.36
C THR A 487 8.87 -3.73 28.33
N GLY A 488 9.24 -2.68 29.07
CA GLY A 488 8.29 -1.88 29.87
C GLY A 488 7.74 -2.51 31.16
N THR A 489 8.28 -3.65 31.62
CA THR A 489 7.81 -4.34 32.83
C THR A 489 8.93 -4.90 33.70
N ALA A 490 8.75 -4.85 35.04
CA ALA A 490 9.62 -5.50 36.03
C ALA A 490 9.16 -6.94 36.38
N ASN A 491 8.24 -7.50 35.58
CA ASN A 491 7.62 -8.78 35.89
C ASN A 491 8.57 -9.96 35.57
N LEU A 492 9.32 -10.38 36.60
CA LEU A 492 10.25 -11.51 36.54
C LEU A 492 9.60 -12.86 36.19
N THR A 493 8.27 -12.94 36.10
CA THR A 493 7.54 -14.15 35.72
C THR A 493 7.85 -14.57 34.28
N TYR A 494 8.05 -13.61 33.36
CA TYR A 494 8.44 -13.88 31.98
C TYR A 494 9.79 -14.59 31.91
N LYS A 495 10.81 -14.01 32.56
CA LYS A 495 12.12 -14.63 32.67
C LYS A 495 12.05 -16.03 33.30
N LYS A 496 11.25 -16.22 34.36
CA LYS A 496 11.06 -17.55 34.98
C LYS A 496 10.48 -18.56 33.99
N PHE A 497 9.52 -18.17 33.15
CA PHE A 497 8.97 -19.06 32.14
C PHE A 497 10.03 -19.45 31.10
N THR A 498 10.71 -18.45 30.54
CA THR A 498 11.81 -18.64 29.57
C THR A 498 12.90 -19.57 30.12
N ASP A 499 13.40 -19.29 31.32
CA ASP A 499 14.44 -20.12 31.98
C ASP A 499 13.97 -21.58 32.15
N LYS A 500 12.70 -21.78 32.54
CA LYS A 500 12.12 -23.11 32.74
C LYS A 500 11.94 -23.86 31.44
N MET A 501 11.46 -23.21 30.39
CA MET A 501 11.32 -23.81 29.06
C MET A 501 12.68 -24.22 28.50
N ASN A 502 13.67 -23.34 28.55
CA ASN A 502 15.02 -23.65 28.06
C ASN A 502 15.69 -24.78 28.87
N THR A 503 15.39 -24.92 30.16
CA THR A 503 15.90 -26.04 30.97
C THR A 503 15.37 -27.41 30.52
N LEU A 504 14.24 -27.46 29.80
CA LEU A 504 13.70 -28.73 29.29
C LEU A 504 14.53 -29.32 28.16
N ASN A 505 15.33 -28.51 27.44
CA ASN A 505 16.10 -28.92 26.27
C ASN A 505 15.26 -29.73 25.27
N LEU A 506 14.10 -29.21 24.86
CA LEU A 506 13.19 -29.92 23.96
C LEU A 506 13.82 -30.08 22.58
N THR A 507 13.67 -31.28 22.01
CA THR A 507 14.11 -31.67 20.66
C THR A 507 12.94 -32.22 19.86
N ASP A 508 13.13 -32.44 18.55
CA ASP A 508 12.11 -32.91 17.62
C ASP A 508 10.86 -32.01 17.58
N VAL A 509 11.05 -30.72 17.86
CA VAL A 509 9.99 -29.70 17.82
C VAL A 509 9.74 -29.32 16.37
N LYS A 510 8.47 -29.42 15.97
CA LYS A 510 7.97 -28.99 14.67
C LYS A 510 7.56 -27.52 14.68
N LYS A 511 6.80 -27.11 15.70
CA LYS A 511 6.33 -25.72 15.86
C LYS A 511 5.85 -25.40 17.27
N VAL A 512 5.55 -24.12 17.51
CA VAL A 512 5.06 -23.62 18.80
C VAL A 512 3.87 -22.66 18.61
N ASP A 513 2.80 -22.87 19.39
CA ASP A 513 1.71 -21.90 19.55
C ASP A 513 1.75 -21.29 20.96
N SER A 514 1.14 -20.12 21.17
CA SER A 514 0.99 -19.50 22.51
C SER A 514 -0.46 -19.15 22.83
N PHE A 515 -0.87 -19.35 24.08
CA PHE A 515 -2.21 -18.99 24.59
C PHE A 515 -2.19 -17.71 25.45
N GLY A 516 -1.01 -17.13 25.63
CA GLY A 516 -0.74 -16.17 26.69
C GLY A 516 0.75 -16.01 26.93
N PRO A 517 1.14 -14.96 27.65
CA PRO A 517 2.55 -14.59 27.76
C PRO A 517 3.28 -15.44 28.83
N TYR A 518 2.58 -16.43 29.40
CA TYR A 518 3.11 -17.42 30.34
C TYR A 518 2.82 -18.84 29.89
N SER A 519 2.46 -19.06 28.63
CA SER A 519 2.07 -20.37 28.14
C SER A 519 2.40 -20.60 26.67
N ALA A 520 2.71 -21.85 26.35
CA ALA A 520 3.05 -22.30 25.02
C ALA A 520 2.58 -23.74 24.80
N VAL A 521 2.17 -24.07 23.58
CA VAL A 521 1.97 -25.44 23.11
C VAL A 521 3.10 -25.78 22.16
N VAL A 522 3.86 -26.82 22.49
CA VAL A 522 4.94 -27.32 21.65
C VAL A 522 4.45 -28.54 20.89
N PHE A 523 4.55 -28.50 19.56
CA PHE A 523 4.20 -29.60 18.66
C PHE A 523 5.47 -30.31 18.24
N PHE A 524 5.44 -31.65 18.24
CA PHE A 524 6.58 -32.50 17.92
C PHE A 524 6.38 -33.21 16.59
N GLU A 525 7.47 -33.57 15.92
CA GLU A 525 7.46 -34.28 14.62
C GLU A 525 6.74 -35.63 14.66
N ASN A 526 6.68 -36.27 15.83
CA ASN A 526 5.96 -37.52 16.03
C ASN A 526 4.43 -37.37 16.16
N GLY A 527 3.89 -36.16 15.92
CA GLY A 527 2.47 -35.84 15.99
C GLY A 527 1.94 -35.61 17.41
N LYS A 528 2.79 -35.62 18.45
CA LYS A 528 2.41 -35.25 19.81
C LYS A 528 2.44 -33.74 19.99
N ALA A 529 1.68 -33.25 20.96
CA ALA A 529 1.78 -31.87 21.41
C ALA A 529 1.70 -31.80 22.94
N THR A 530 2.42 -30.84 23.54
CA THR A 530 2.39 -30.60 25.00
C THR A 530 2.20 -29.13 25.28
N TYR A 531 1.21 -28.81 26.10
CA TYR A 531 1.01 -27.48 26.67
C TYR A 531 1.93 -27.29 27.88
N TYR A 532 2.57 -26.13 27.95
CA TYR A 532 3.45 -25.69 29.03
C TYR A 532 3.03 -24.32 29.54
N THR A 533 3.13 -24.12 30.85
CA THR A 533 2.89 -22.83 31.50
C THR A 533 3.60 -22.80 32.86
N ILE A 534 3.62 -21.65 33.53
CA ILE A 534 4.14 -21.54 34.89
C ILE A 534 3.08 -21.08 35.88
N ASN A 535 3.26 -21.53 37.11
CA ASN A 535 2.55 -21.01 38.27
C ASN A 535 3.26 -19.74 38.77
N THR A 536 2.70 -18.56 38.52
CA THR A 536 3.41 -17.29 38.77
C THR A 536 3.88 -17.05 40.22
N PRO A 537 3.17 -17.48 41.29
CA PRO A 537 3.62 -17.30 42.67
C PRO A 537 4.98 -17.94 42.97
N ASN A 538 5.26 -19.14 42.41
CA ASN A 538 6.45 -19.92 42.75
C ASN A 538 7.32 -20.28 41.55
N GLY A 539 6.92 -19.95 40.32
CA GLY A 539 7.64 -20.24 39.08
C GLY A 539 7.72 -21.74 38.72
N SER A 540 6.90 -22.59 39.34
CA SER A 540 6.86 -24.01 38.99
C SER A 540 6.24 -24.21 37.60
N LEU A 541 6.85 -25.07 36.80
CA LEU A 541 6.37 -25.42 35.47
C LEU A 541 5.21 -26.42 35.59
N TYR A 542 4.13 -26.16 34.86
CA TYR A 542 3.01 -27.07 34.67
C TYR A 542 2.99 -27.49 33.19
N SER A 543 2.76 -28.78 32.93
CA SER A 543 2.59 -29.29 31.59
C SER A 543 1.37 -30.20 31.48
N LYS A 544 0.79 -30.27 30.28
CA LYS A 544 -0.36 -31.11 29.97
C LYS A 544 -0.28 -31.64 28.53
N ASP A 545 -0.60 -32.92 28.34
CA ASP A 545 -0.74 -33.50 27.00
C ASP A 545 -1.82 -32.76 26.19
N TRP A 546 -1.43 -32.26 25.03
CA TRP A 546 -2.25 -31.49 24.10
C TRP A 546 -2.62 -32.28 22.84
N THR A 547 -2.04 -33.48 22.66
CA THR A 547 -2.12 -34.27 21.42
C THR A 547 -3.54 -34.51 20.94
N THR A 548 -4.47 -34.77 21.86
CA THR A 548 -5.88 -35.07 21.50
C THR A 548 -6.70 -33.85 21.06
N HIS A 549 -6.15 -32.64 21.18
CA HIS A 549 -6.83 -31.36 20.88
C HIS A 549 -6.28 -30.66 19.64
N ILE A 550 -5.24 -31.19 19.02
CA ILE A 550 -4.70 -30.70 17.74
C ILE A 550 -5.83 -30.63 16.71
N GLY A 551 -6.00 -29.46 16.08
CA GLY A 551 -7.01 -29.22 15.05
C GLY A 551 -8.46 -29.13 15.55
N LYS A 552 -8.74 -29.30 16.85
CA LYS A 552 -10.12 -29.32 17.40
C LYS A 552 -10.57 -28.01 18.03
N VAL A 553 -9.64 -27.11 18.33
CA VAL A 553 -9.93 -25.80 18.93
C VAL A 553 -9.53 -24.67 17.98
N ALA A 554 -10.23 -23.54 18.07
CA ALA A 554 -10.02 -22.37 17.21
C ALA A 554 -9.09 -21.36 17.90
N GLN A 555 -9.33 -21.05 19.17
CA GLN A 555 -8.56 -20.03 19.89
C GLN A 555 -8.51 -20.37 21.37
N CYS A 556 -7.42 -20.04 22.04
CA CYS A 556 -7.18 -20.39 23.44
C CYS A 556 -6.67 -19.20 24.25
N TRP A 557 -7.01 -19.18 25.54
CA TRP A 557 -6.57 -18.15 26.47
C TRP A 557 -6.26 -18.71 27.85
N ASP A 558 -5.27 -18.11 28.50
CA ASP A 558 -4.99 -18.28 29.92
C ASP A 558 -6.17 -17.84 30.80
N ALA A 559 -6.56 -18.66 31.78
CA ALA A 559 -7.59 -18.34 32.77
C ALA A 559 -6.94 -17.91 34.10
N ARG A 560 -6.48 -16.66 34.19
CA ARG A 560 -5.77 -16.17 35.38
C ARG A 560 -6.70 -16.05 36.61
N THR A 561 -6.23 -16.51 37.77
CA THR A 561 -6.93 -16.37 39.05
C THR A 561 -6.30 -15.23 39.85
N GLY A 562 -7.07 -14.19 40.18
CA GLY A 562 -6.55 -13.01 40.89
C GLY A 562 -5.40 -12.31 40.16
N GLY A 563 -5.37 -12.36 38.82
CA GLY A 563 -4.29 -11.81 37.99
C GLY A 563 -3.05 -12.71 37.86
N LYS A 564 -3.07 -13.92 38.45
CA LYS A 564 -1.96 -14.87 38.44
C LYS A 564 -2.24 -16.05 37.52
N GLN A 565 -1.26 -16.47 36.72
CA GLN A 565 -1.36 -17.71 35.94
C GLN A 565 -1.11 -18.92 36.84
N MET A 566 -2.04 -19.88 36.83
CA MET A 566 -2.02 -21.09 37.68
C MET A 566 -2.21 -22.37 36.86
N GLY A 567 -2.09 -22.27 35.53
CA GLY A 567 -2.19 -23.37 34.57
C GLY A 567 -3.61 -23.76 34.13
N SER A 568 -4.63 -23.06 34.64
CA SER A 568 -5.98 -23.13 34.10
C SER A 568 -6.05 -22.32 32.80
N PHE A 569 -6.75 -22.83 31.79
CA PHE A 569 -6.93 -22.18 30.50
C PHE A 569 -8.20 -22.70 29.83
N TYR A 570 -8.65 -22.02 28.77
CA TYR A 570 -9.82 -22.44 28.00
C TYR A 570 -9.64 -22.13 26.53
N CYS A 571 -10.42 -22.81 25.69
CA CYS A 571 -10.36 -22.67 24.25
C CYS A 571 -11.75 -22.70 23.64
N LEU A 572 -11.94 -21.92 22.59
CA LEU A 572 -13.10 -22.03 21.71
C LEU A 572 -13.01 -23.35 20.92
N ASN A 573 -14.02 -24.19 21.04
CA ASN A 573 -14.12 -25.44 20.31
C ASN A 573 -14.46 -25.13 18.84
N LYS A 574 -13.87 -25.84 17.87
CA LYS A 574 -14.20 -25.66 16.45
C LYS A 574 -15.54 -26.32 16.09
N ASP A 575 -15.78 -27.53 16.60
CA ASP A 575 -16.98 -28.28 16.24
C ASP A 575 -18.25 -27.71 16.87
N GLN A 576 -18.11 -27.08 18.04
CA GLN A 576 -19.18 -26.54 18.91
C GLN A 576 -20.43 -27.44 18.98
N SER A 577 -20.24 -28.75 18.84
CA SER A 577 -21.32 -29.73 18.67
C SER A 577 -21.95 -30.14 20.01
N SER A 578 -21.22 -29.95 21.10
CA SER A 578 -21.62 -30.30 22.46
C SER A 578 -21.36 -29.19 23.49
N TYR A 579 -20.34 -28.37 23.25
CA TYR A 579 -20.00 -27.21 24.06
C TYR A 579 -19.20 -26.22 23.21
N SER A 580 -19.42 -24.93 23.44
CA SER A 580 -18.72 -23.85 22.74
C SER A 580 -17.28 -23.70 23.19
N PHE A 581 -17.02 -23.91 24.47
CA PHE A 581 -15.67 -23.82 25.02
C PHE A 581 -15.25 -25.14 25.65
N TRP A 582 -14.03 -25.55 25.33
CA TRP A 582 -13.31 -26.54 26.12
C TRP A 582 -12.51 -25.82 27.21
N LYS A 583 -12.39 -26.39 28.41
CA LYS A 583 -11.57 -25.82 29.48
C LYS A 583 -10.69 -26.84 30.16
N ASN A 584 -9.51 -26.39 30.58
CA ASN A 584 -8.62 -27.10 31.49
C ASN A 584 -8.61 -26.41 32.85
N GLU A 585 -8.88 -27.18 33.90
CA GLU A 585 -8.76 -26.75 35.28
C GLU A 585 -7.49 -27.34 35.89
N SER A 586 -6.51 -26.50 36.18
CA SER A 586 -5.29 -26.94 36.84
C SER A 586 -5.56 -27.30 38.30
N ASN A 587 -4.89 -28.34 38.79
CA ASN A 587 -4.88 -28.69 40.21
C ASN A 587 -4.07 -27.70 41.06
N LEU A 588 -3.24 -26.86 40.44
CA LEU A 588 -2.49 -25.78 41.09
C LEU A 588 -3.38 -24.57 41.36
N ASP A 589 -4.49 -24.43 40.64
CA ASP A 589 -5.47 -23.36 40.83
C ASP A 589 -6.44 -23.73 41.95
N HIS A 590 -6.00 -23.55 43.20
CA HIS A 590 -6.78 -23.86 44.40
C HIS A 590 -8.07 -23.03 44.52
N ASP A 591 -8.18 -21.93 43.78
CA ASP A 591 -9.33 -21.03 43.78
C ASP A 591 -10.06 -21.03 42.42
N LYS A 592 -9.91 -22.10 41.65
CA LYS A 592 -10.55 -22.30 40.34
C LYS A 592 -12.07 -22.15 40.37
N ASP A 593 -12.71 -22.52 41.48
CA ASP A 593 -14.16 -22.37 41.66
C ASP A 593 -14.57 -20.89 41.76
N ASN A 594 -13.61 -20.00 42.08
CA ASN A 594 -13.79 -18.55 42.06
C ASN A 594 -13.19 -17.86 40.84
N ASN A 595 -12.49 -18.59 39.97
CA ASN A 595 -11.90 -18.05 38.76
C ASN A 595 -12.96 -17.41 37.86
N PHE A 596 -12.77 -16.12 37.61
CA PHE A 596 -13.70 -15.27 36.88
C PHE A 596 -13.94 -15.75 35.45
N PHE A 597 -12.88 -16.11 34.71
CA PHE A 597 -12.99 -16.57 33.33
C PHE A 597 -13.66 -17.94 33.28
N LEU A 598 -13.26 -18.88 34.14
CA LEU A 598 -13.85 -20.23 34.15
C LEU A 598 -15.35 -20.22 34.51
N LYS A 599 -15.82 -19.26 35.32
CA LYS A 599 -17.25 -19.05 35.60
C LYS A 599 -18.01 -18.59 34.36
N PHE A 600 -17.47 -17.63 33.62
CA PHE A 600 -18.07 -17.18 32.35
C PHE A 600 -18.15 -18.32 31.34
N ILE A 601 -17.06 -19.07 31.18
CA ILE A 601 -16.97 -20.20 30.25
C ILE A 601 -17.97 -21.30 30.60
N LYS A 602 -18.08 -21.64 31.90
CA LYS A 602 -19.08 -22.59 32.37
C LYS A 602 -20.49 -22.12 32.01
N GLU A 603 -20.83 -20.85 32.25
CA GLU A 603 -22.15 -20.33 31.91
C GLU A 603 -22.42 -20.39 30.41
N MET A 604 -21.45 -20.04 29.56
CA MET A 604 -21.66 -20.09 28.09
C MET A 604 -21.90 -21.52 27.60
N ASN A 605 -21.19 -22.50 28.16
CA ASN A 605 -21.43 -23.92 27.86
C ASN A 605 -22.80 -24.38 28.37
N ASP A 606 -23.19 -24.00 29.59
CA ASP A 606 -24.49 -24.36 30.17
C ASP A 606 -25.66 -23.74 29.37
N LYS A 607 -25.42 -22.65 28.64
CA LYS A 607 -26.41 -22.00 27.74
C LYS A 607 -26.57 -22.69 26.38
N ASP A 608 -25.66 -23.58 26.00
CA ASP A 608 -25.68 -24.27 24.70
C ASP A 608 -25.83 -23.32 23.51
N VAL A 609 -25.01 -22.25 23.51
CA VAL A 609 -24.99 -21.24 22.43
C VAL A 609 -23.71 -21.38 21.63
N LYS A 610 -23.78 -21.35 20.30
CA LYS A 610 -22.62 -21.36 19.41
C LYS A 610 -21.96 -19.98 19.44
N ILE A 611 -20.65 -19.93 19.66
CA ILE A 611 -19.86 -18.69 19.76
C ILE A 611 -19.07 -18.48 18.47
N VAL A 612 -19.30 -17.33 17.83
CA VAL A 612 -18.64 -16.94 16.58
C VAL A 612 -17.47 -16.01 16.77
N LYS A 613 -17.39 -15.24 17.87
CA LYS A 613 -16.22 -14.41 18.24
C LYS A 613 -16.11 -14.32 19.76
N ALA A 614 -14.88 -14.35 20.28
CA ALA A 614 -14.62 -14.09 21.69
C ALA A 614 -13.31 -13.34 21.88
N THR A 615 -13.26 -12.46 22.88
CA THR A 615 -12.07 -11.65 23.21
C THR A 615 -11.88 -11.62 24.72
N GLN A 616 -10.64 -11.81 25.16
CA GLN A 616 -10.22 -11.64 26.55
C GLN A 616 -9.38 -10.38 26.70
N VAL A 617 -9.56 -9.66 27.81
CA VAL A 617 -8.67 -8.62 28.33
C VAL A 617 -8.37 -8.90 29.81
N LEU A 618 -7.40 -8.20 30.41
CA LEU A 618 -6.90 -8.50 31.77
C LEU A 618 -8.01 -8.66 32.83
N ARG A 619 -9.10 -7.90 32.71
CA ARG A 619 -10.23 -7.89 33.64
C ARG A 619 -11.58 -8.09 32.95
N GLY A 620 -11.62 -8.58 31.72
CA GLY A 620 -12.86 -8.64 30.95
C GLY A 620 -12.86 -9.78 29.93
N ILE A 621 -14.06 -10.24 29.60
CA ILE A 621 -14.28 -11.20 28.53
C ILE A 621 -15.59 -10.90 27.84
N ALA A 622 -15.59 -10.97 26.51
CA ALA A 622 -16.78 -10.85 25.67
C ALA A 622 -16.87 -12.04 24.70
N ALA A 623 -18.09 -12.44 24.39
CA ALA A 623 -18.39 -13.48 23.42
C ALA A 623 -19.66 -13.14 22.63
N LEU A 624 -19.56 -13.20 21.31
CA LEU A 624 -20.65 -13.03 20.35
C LEU A 624 -21.14 -14.41 19.89
N THR A 625 -22.46 -14.63 19.93
CA THR A 625 -23.06 -15.87 19.45
C THR A 625 -23.39 -15.82 17.96
N ASP A 626 -23.61 -16.99 17.36
CA ASP A 626 -24.13 -17.15 16.00
C ASP A 626 -25.52 -16.50 15.79
N LYS A 627 -26.27 -16.28 16.86
CA LYS A 627 -27.56 -15.59 16.88
C LYS A 627 -27.42 -14.07 17.05
N GLY A 628 -26.19 -13.54 17.11
CA GLY A 628 -25.92 -12.13 17.35
C GLY A 628 -26.17 -11.68 18.80
N ASP A 629 -26.22 -12.59 19.77
CA ASP A 629 -26.28 -12.24 21.19
C ASP A 629 -24.86 -11.94 21.70
N LEU A 630 -24.63 -10.74 22.25
CA LEU A 630 -23.35 -10.36 22.84
C LEU A 630 -23.38 -10.52 24.36
N TYR A 631 -22.49 -11.37 24.86
CA TYR A 631 -22.29 -11.62 26.29
C TYR A 631 -21.00 -10.98 26.76
N VAL A 632 -21.06 -10.22 27.86
CA VAL A 632 -19.90 -9.52 28.44
C VAL A 632 -19.83 -9.80 29.93
N SER A 633 -18.61 -9.94 30.43
CA SER A 633 -18.30 -10.06 31.85
C SER A 633 -17.08 -9.23 32.18
N PHE A 634 -17.09 -8.58 33.33
CA PHE A 634 -15.91 -7.90 33.87
C PHE A 634 -15.62 -8.29 35.32
N ASN A 635 -14.34 -8.35 35.66
CA ASN A 635 -13.82 -8.62 37.00
C ASN A 635 -13.81 -7.33 37.83
N GLY A 636 -14.99 -6.74 37.99
CA GLY A 636 -15.28 -5.49 38.68
C GLY A 636 -16.78 -5.31 38.93
N GLN A 637 -17.17 -4.18 39.53
CA GLN A 637 -18.58 -3.80 39.70
C GLN A 637 -19.02 -2.92 38.53
N ASP A 638 -20.29 -2.98 38.14
CA ASP A 638 -20.88 -1.99 37.26
C ASP A 638 -21.14 -0.66 38.00
N ALA A 639 -21.66 0.35 37.29
CA ALA A 639 -21.99 1.65 37.89
C ALA A 639 -23.01 1.57 39.04
N ASP A 640 -23.81 0.49 39.11
CA ASP A 640 -24.80 0.22 40.15
C ASP A 640 -24.24 -0.65 41.30
N GLY A 641 -22.94 -0.96 41.29
CA GLY A 641 -22.28 -1.79 42.31
C GLY A 641 -22.45 -3.30 42.13
N LYS A 642 -23.01 -3.76 41.01
CA LYS A 642 -23.29 -5.19 40.75
C LYS A 642 -22.13 -5.86 40.03
N THR A 643 -21.84 -7.10 40.40
CA THR A 643 -20.87 -7.95 39.69
C THR A 643 -21.60 -8.95 38.80
N TYR A 644 -21.06 -9.20 37.61
CA TYR A 644 -21.66 -10.11 36.62
C TYR A 644 -20.68 -11.20 36.18
N SER A 645 -20.07 -11.90 37.14
CA SER A 645 -19.04 -12.92 36.89
C SER A 645 -19.49 -14.12 36.03
N LYS A 646 -20.79 -14.26 35.73
CA LYS A 646 -21.36 -15.31 34.88
C LYS A 646 -21.66 -14.86 33.45
N GLY A 647 -21.32 -13.63 33.06
CA GLY A 647 -21.65 -13.13 31.72
C GLY A 647 -23.09 -12.59 31.65
N LYS A 648 -23.20 -11.32 31.29
CA LYS A 648 -24.45 -10.61 31.06
C LYS A 648 -24.65 -10.47 29.56
N ARG A 649 -25.81 -10.87 29.03
CA ARG A 649 -26.17 -10.49 27.66
C ARG A 649 -26.43 -8.99 27.63
N VAL A 650 -25.63 -8.25 26.87
CA VAL A 650 -25.71 -6.79 26.79
C VAL A 650 -26.48 -6.32 25.55
N ALA A 651 -26.50 -7.13 24.49
CA ALA A 651 -27.20 -6.82 23.25
C ALA A 651 -27.61 -8.09 22.47
N ARG A 652 -28.49 -7.88 21.49
CA ARG A 652 -28.94 -8.87 20.49
C ARG A 652 -28.77 -8.29 19.09
N LYS A 653 -28.77 -9.13 18.06
CA LYS A 653 -28.57 -8.73 16.65
C LYS A 653 -27.30 -7.87 16.48
N VAL A 654 -26.25 -8.20 17.24
CA VAL A 654 -24.95 -7.52 17.15
C VAL A 654 -24.25 -7.96 15.87
N MET A 655 -23.75 -6.98 15.13
CA MET A 655 -22.95 -7.16 13.91
C MET A 655 -21.45 -7.07 14.21
N SER A 656 -21.05 -6.22 15.16
CA SER A 656 -19.65 -6.07 15.54
C SER A 656 -19.52 -5.48 16.94
N TYR A 657 -18.37 -5.74 17.57
CA TYR A 657 -18.01 -5.17 18.86
C TYR A 657 -16.50 -4.93 18.97
N GLN A 658 -16.12 -3.91 19.75
CA GLN A 658 -14.75 -3.70 20.22
C GLN A 658 -14.71 -3.81 21.75
N GLN A 659 -13.69 -4.48 22.28
CA GLN A 659 -13.48 -4.67 23.72
C GLN A 659 -12.30 -3.82 24.20
N ALA A 660 -12.57 -2.85 25.07
CA ALA A 660 -11.55 -2.15 25.85
C ALA A 660 -11.38 -2.80 27.24
N SER A 661 -10.37 -2.40 28.01
CA SER A 661 -10.10 -2.98 29.33
C SER A 661 -11.28 -2.91 30.32
N ASN A 662 -12.12 -1.86 30.21
CA ASN A 662 -13.20 -1.58 31.16
C ASN A 662 -14.58 -1.40 30.51
N TYR A 663 -14.71 -1.56 29.20
CA TYR A 663 -16.00 -1.41 28.52
C TYR A 663 -15.99 -2.13 27.17
N VAL A 664 -17.19 -2.33 26.61
CA VAL A 664 -17.43 -2.87 25.28
C VAL A 664 -18.31 -1.91 24.51
N THR A 665 -17.99 -1.66 23.25
CA THR A 665 -18.81 -0.94 22.30
C THR A 665 -19.26 -1.88 21.19
N TYR A 666 -20.45 -1.66 20.65
CA TYR A 666 -21.02 -2.56 19.64
C TYR A 666 -22.02 -1.86 18.71
N MET A 667 -22.10 -2.40 17.50
CA MET A 667 -23.10 -2.07 16.48
C MET A 667 -24.15 -3.18 16.45
N TYR A 668 -25.44 -2.82 16.51
CA TYR A 668 -26.53 -3.79 16.51
C TYR A 668 -27.74 -3.30 15.71
N MET A 669 -28.53 -4.22 15.17
CA MET A 669 -29.75 -3.88 14.45
C MET A 669 -30.92 -3.68 15.42
N HIS A 670 -31.49 -2.49 15.38
CA HIS A 670 -32.61 -2.06 16.22
C HIS A 670 -33.92 -2.12 15.43
N ASP A 671 -34.98 -2.61 16.08
CA ASP A 671 -36.32 -2.67 15.51
C ASP A 671 -36.95 -1.28 15.69
N ASP A 672 -37.28 -0.57 14.60
CA ASP A 672 -37.80 0.79 14.69
C ASP A 672 -39.25 0.81 15.22
N ASP A 673 -39.41 0.84 16.55
CA ASP A 673 -40.73 0.91 17.20
C ASP A 673 -41.40 2.31 17.04
N ASP A 674 -40.69 3.32 16.53
CA ASP A 674 -41.15 4.72 16.46
C ASP A 674 -42.25 4.97 15.41
N TYR A 675 -42.58 3.99 14.55
CA TYR A 675 -43.77 4.08 13.68
C TYR A 675 -45.10 3.87 14.44
N ARG A 676 -45.06 3.49 15.73
CA ARG A 676 -46.27 3.31 16.55
C ARG A 676 -46.77 4.60 17.18
N THR A 677 -47.25 5.56 16.37
CA THR A 677 -48.15 6.61 16.92
C THR A 677 -49.40 6.95 16.10
N ASP A 678 -49.58 6.47 14.87
CA ASP A 678 -50.84 6.70 14.14
C ASP A 678 -51.75 5.46 14.15
N LYS A 679 -52.61 5.39 15.18
CA LYS A 679 -53.65 4.37 15.39
C LYS A 679 -54.76 4.33 14.33
N ASN A 680 -54.63 4.98 13.18
CA ASN A 680 -55.74 5.21 12.25
C ASN A 680 -55.61 4.58 10.85
N ASN A 681 -54.59 3.75 10.58
CA ASN A 681 -54.48 3.12 9.25
C ASN A 681 -54.38 1.59 9.33
N SER A 682 -55.48 0.94 9.74
CA SER A 682 -55.61 -0.51 9.81
C SER A 682 -56.05 -1.13 8.47
N GLY A 683 -55.38 -0.80 7.35
CA GLY A 683 -55.90 -1.13 6.03
C GLY A 683 -54.91 -1.36 4.87
N SER A 684 -53.59 -1.29 5.06
CA SER A 684 -52.66 -1.65 3.97
C SER A 684 -52.23 -3.11 4.07
N ASN A 685 -52.44 -3.85 2.96
CA ASN A 685 -51.90 -5.20 2.70
C ASN A 685 -50.60 -5.11 1.87
N GLU A 686 -49.83 -4.05 2.06
CA GLU A 686 -48.46 -3.97 1.53
C GLU A 686 -47.55 -4.68 2.53
N ALA A 687 -46.59 -5.46 2.03
CA ALA A 687 -45.63 -6.16 2.87
C ALA A 687 -44.99 -5.15 3.84
N ARG A 688 -44.90 -5.54 5.12
CA ARG A 688 -44.10 -4.80 6.10
C ARG A 688 -42.66 -4.85 5.58
N ASP A 689 -42.18 -3.79 4.96
CA ASP A 689 -40.74 -3.57 4.90
C ASP A 689 -40.29 -3.40 6.35
N ASP A 690 -39.60 -4.41 6.85
CA ASP A 690 -39.08 -4.44 8.20
C ASP A 690 -37.97 -3.38 8.32
N ASP A 691 -38.34 -2.12 8.64
CA ASP A 691 -37.40 -1.02 8.89
C ASP A 691 -36.55 -1.34 10.13
N TYR A 692 -35.42 -2.02 9.92
CA TYR A 692 -34.36 -2.15 10.93
C TYR A 692 -33.31 -1.07 10.67
N SER A 693 -32.88 -0.37 11.73
CA SER A 693 -31.76 0.58 11.65
C SER A 693 -30.56 0.09 12.45
N LEU A 694 -29.35 0.26 11.89
CA LEU A 694 -28.10 -0.04 12.57
C LEU A 694 -27.81 1.03 13.63
N GLU A 695 -27.59 0.61 14.87
CA GLU A 695 -27.37 1.52 16.01
C GLU A 695 -26.12 1.22 16.81
N PHE A 696 -25.46 2.29 17.26
CA PHE A 696 -24.32 2.22 18.17
C PHE A 696 -24.73 2.20 19.64
N ASN A 697 -24.08 1.37 20.45
CA ASN A 697 -24.22 1.39 21.91
C ASN A 697 -23.00 0.75 22.60
N GLY A 698 -23.03 0.68 23.93
CA GLY A 698 -21.97 0.06 24.71
C GLY A 698 -22.38 -0.38 26.11
N TYR A 699 -21.44 -1.01 26.80
CA TYR A 699 -21.56 -1.46 28.19
C TYR A 699 -20.23 -1.27 28.92
N ALA A 700 -20.24 -0.53 30.04
CA ALA A 700 -19.04 -0.23 30.83
C ALA A 700 -19.13 -0.79 32.25
N GLN A 701 -17.98 -1.21 32.80
CA GLN A 701 -17.83 -1.43 34.24
C GLN A 701 -17.41 -0.14 34.94
N GLN A 702 -17.60 -0.07 36.25
CA GLN A 702 -17.11 1.03 37.06
C GLN A 702 -15.59 1.12 36.95
N HIS A 703 -15.11 2.31 36.60
CA HIS A 703 -13.69 2.58 36.41
C HIS A 703 -13.27 3.89 37.08
N GLN A 704 -12.16 3.84 37.82
CA GLN A 704 -11.57 4.99 38.50
C GLN A 704 -10.07 5.06 38.21
N GLU A 705 -9.59 6.27 37.92
CA GLU A 705 -8.18 6.55 37.65
C GLU A 705 -7.57 7.40 38.77
N LYS A 706 -6.30 7.15 39.09
CA LYS A 706 -5.52 7.99 40.02
C LYS A 706 -4.91 9.15 39.26
N LEU A 707 -4.96 10.36 39.83
CA LEU A 707 -4.38 11.55 39.19
C LEU A 707 -2.84 11.59 39.34
N PRO A 708 -2.09 11.95 38.27
CA PRO A 708 -0.62 11.99 38.26
C PRO A 708 0.00 12.83 39.38
N ASP A 709 -0.55 14.02 39.65
CA ASP A 709 0.03 14.98 40.60
C ASP A 709 -0.51 14.85 42.04
N SER A 710 -1.31 13.81 42.31
CA SER A 710 -1.99 13.70 43.60
C SER A 710 -1.13 13.03 44.67
N VAL A 711 -0.28 13.82 45.36
CA VAL A 711 0.29 13.42 46.65
C VAL A 711 -0.88 13.14 47.61
N GLY A 712 -1.23 11.87 47.81
CA GLY A 712 -2.36 11.42 48.64
C GLY A 712 -3.45 10.60 47.96
N GLY A 713 -3.33 10.26 46.66
CA GLY A 713 -4.19 9.23 46.04
C GLY A 713 -5.60 9.68 45.65
N LYS A 714 -5.76 10.90 45.14
CA LYS A 714 -7.05 11.40 44.64
C LYS A 714 -7.43 10.64 43.36
N THR A 715 -8.60 10.00 43.35
CA THR A 715 -9.14 9.30 42.18
C THR A 715 -10.23 10.10 41.47
N VAL A 716 -10.37 9.88 40.16
CA VAL A 716 -11.45 10.41 39.32
C VAL A 716 -12.23 9.23 38.73
N ASN A 717 -13.56 9.34 38.74
CA ASN A 717 -14.42 8.35 38.09
C ASN A 717 -14.43 8.57 36.58
N MET A 718 -14.03 7.56 35.83
CA MET A 718 -13.88 7.59 34.37
C MET A 718 -14.90 6.68 33.67
N THR A 719 -15.89 6.18 34.39
CA THR A 719 -16.91 5.25 33.86
C THR A 719 -17.72 5.93 32.73
N LEU A 720 -17.71 5.34 31.54
CA LEU A 720 -18.50 5.81 30.40
C LEU A 720 -19.99 5.54 30.60
N ASP A 721 -20.82 6.51 30.23
CA ASP A 721 -22.28 6.38 30.23
C ASP A 721 -22.86 6.53 28.82
N PHE A 722 -23.08 5.38 28.17
CA PHE A 722 -23.63 5.33 26.82
C PHE A 722 -25.06 5.87 26.72
N LYS A 723 -25.80 6.01 27.84
CA LYS A 723 -27.14 6.65 27.84
C LYS A 723 -27.08 8.13 27.49
N LYS A 724 -25.90 8.76 27.58
CA LYS A 724 -25.68 10.14 27.18
C LYS A 724 -25.63 10.35 25.65
N ILE A 725 -25.70 9.28 24.86
CA ILE A 725 -25.88 9.35 23.41
C ILE A 725 -27.38 9.20 23.10
N SER A 726 -27.98 10.22 22.47
CA SER A 726 -29.38 10.19 22.06
C SER A 726 -29.64 9.09 21.03
N HIS A 727 -30.86 8.55 21.01
CA HIS A 727 -31.26 7.51 20.06
C HIS A 727 -31.02 7.95 18.59
N SER A 728 -31.37 9.19 18.24
CA SER A 728 -31.09 9.76 16.92
C SER A 728 -29.60 9.73 16.56
N ASN A 729 -28.70 10.09 17.49
CA ASN A 729 -27.26 10.07 17.23
C ASN A 729 -26.71 8.65 17.08
N ARG A 730 -27.26 7.67 17.80
CA ARG A 730 -26.82 6.27 17.72
C ARG A 730 -27.03 5.67 16.33
N LYS A 731 -28.13 6.02 15.66
CA LYS A 731 -28.46 5.61 14.28
C LYS A 731 -27.56 6.23 13.22
N LYS A 732 -26.84 7.30 13.59
CA LYS A 732 -26.02 8.12 12.68
C LYS A 732 -24.53 7.87 12.84
N VAL A 733 -24.14 6.96 13.74
CA VAL A 733 -22.74 6.58 13.91
C VAL A 733 -22.27 5.85 12.67
N LYS A 734 -21.33 6.46 11.94
CA LYS A 734 -20.68 5.87 10.76
C LYS A 734 -19.42 5.10 11.15
N PHE A 735 -18.71 5.55 12.18
CA PHE A 735 -17.45 4.96 12.65
C PHE A 735 -17.30 5.18 14.16
N TYR A 736 -16.61 4.26 14.84
CA TYR A 736 -16.25 4.41 16.24
C TYR A 736 -14.90 3.76 16.55
N GLU A 737 -14.15 4.37 17.46
CA GLU A 737 -12.88 3.83 17.96
C GLU A 737 -12.76 3.98 19.48
N ASN A 738 -12.36 2.90 20.13
CA ASN A 738 -12.14 2.85 21.57
C ASN A 738 -10.73 3.30 21.95
N THR A 739 -10.60 4.11 22.99
CA THR A 739 -9.33 4.29 23.73
C THR A 739 -9.40 3.64 25.11
N ALA A 740 -8.39 3.79 25.94
CA ALA A 740 -8.45 3.32 27.32
C ALA A 740 -9.69 3.83 28.09
N ASN A 741 -10.07 5.12 27.93
CA ASN A 741 -11.09 5.78 28.76
C ASN A 741 -12.09 6.69 28.00
N ALA A 742 -12.08 6.71 26.68
CA ALA A 742 -12.98 7.49 25.85
C ALA A 742 -13.33 6.77 24.54
N VAL A 743 -14.42 7.16 23.89
CA VAL A 743 -14.82 6.61 22.59
C VAL A 743 -14.96 7.75 21.60
N ALA A 744 -14.24 7.70 20.50
CA ALA A 744 -14.47 8.60 19.38
C ALA A 744 -15.56 8.04 18.48
N LEU A 745 -16.44 8.92 18.01
CA LEU A 745 -17.66 8.60 17.27
C LEU A 745 -17.78 9.57 16.12
N LEU A 746 -17.92 9.06 14.91
CA LEU A 746 -18.23 9.86 13.74
C LEU A 746 -19.74 9.88 13.52
N ILE A 747 -20.38 11.03 13.71
CA ILE A 747 -21.85 11.20 13.64
C ILE A 747 -22.19 12.36 12.72
N ASP A 748 -22.93 12.10 11.63
CA ASP A 748 -23.23 13.10 10.60
C ASP A 748 -21.96 13.84 10.13
N ASP A 749 -20.86 13.10 9.99
CA ASP A 749 -19.56 13.63 9.58
C ASP A 749 -18.91 14.64 10.56
N GLU A 750 -19.39 14.65 11.79
CA GLU A 750 -18.81 15.42 12.87
C GLU A 750 -18.17 14.44 13.86
N LEU A 751 -16.88 14.67 14.17
CA LEU A 751 -16.19 13.93 15.22
C LEU A 751 -16.79 14.32 16.57
N LYS A 752 -17.26 13.32 17.30
CA LYS A 752 -17.79 13.44 18.65
C LYS A 752 -17.08 12.47 19.56
N ILE A 753 -16.71 12.92 20.76
CA ILE A 753 -16.05 12.06 21.73
C ILE A 753 -16.95 11.86 22.93
N LEU A 754 -17.17 10.61 23.29
CA LEU A 754 -17.83 10.20 24.51
C LEU A 754 -16.80 10.05 25.63
N THR A 755 -16.98 10.82 26.70
CA THR A 755 -16.31 10.63 27.99
C THR A 755 -17.34 10.39 29.10
N HIS A 756 -16.88 10.21 30.34
CA HIS A 756 -17.78 10.14 31.50
C HIS A 756 -18.67 11.40 31.65
N ASN A 757 -18.23 12.57 31.13
CA ASN A 757 -19.01 13.81 31.16
C ASN A 757 -20.16 13.80 30.15
N GLY A 758 -20.04 13.05 29.05
CA GLY A 758 -21.04 12.92 28.00
C GLY A 758 -20.43 12.98 26.62
N LEU A 759 -21.31 13.02 25.61
CA LEU A 759 -20.93 13.16 24.21
C LEU A 759 -20.74 14.65 23.88
N LYS A 760 -19.58 15.00 23.31
CA LYS A 760 -19.29 16.36 22.87
C LYS A 760 -18.72 16.38 21.47
N PRO A 761 -18.99 17.42 20.67
CA PRO A 761 -18.27 17.65 19.42
C PRO A 761 -16.82 18.02 19.72
N TYR A 762 -15.91 17.44 18.93
CA TYR A 762 -14.48 17.74 18.96
C TYR A 762 -14.03 17.95 17.52
N GLY A 763 -13.41 19.09 17.25
CA GLY A 763 -13.21 19.54 15.87
C GLY A 763 -14.50 20.07 15.23
N GLY A 764 -14.38 20.73 14.08
CA GLY A 764 -15.51 21.22 13.29
C GLY A 764 -16.25 20.12 12.51
N ARG A 765 -17.22 20.51 11.68
CA ARG A 765 -18.07 19.62 10.84
C ARG A 765 -17.34 18.92 9.68
N ASP A 766 -16.01 19.03 9.63
CA ASP A 766 -15.22 18.62 8.47
C ASP A 766 -14.38 17.37 8.74
N HIS A 767 -14.65 16.58 9.80
CA HIS A 767 -13.88 15.36 10.13
C HIS A 767 -14.66 14.11 9.75
N HIS A 768 -14.30 13.45 8.64
CA HIS A 768 -15.14 12.41 8.04
C HIS A 768 -14.54 11.01 8.04
N ASN A 769 -13.23 10.85 7.89
CA ASN A 769 -12.73 9.56 7.42
C ASN A 769 -11.70 8.93 8.35
N ASN A 770 -10.95 9.73 9.12
CA ASN A 770 -9.76 9.22 9.77
C ASN A 770 -9.67 9.59 11.25
N ILE A 771 -9.89 8.61 12.12
CA ILE A 771 -9.77 8.73 13.58
C ILE A 771 -8.92 7.58 14.10
N ILE A 772 -7.86 7.91 14.82
CA ILE A 772 -6.98 6.92 15.47
C ILE A 772 -7.04 7.14 16.97
N GLY A 773 -7.34 6.09 17.72
CA GLY A 773 -7.32 6.11 19.18
C GLY A 773 -6.06 5.48 19.77
N ASP A 774 -5.53 6.07 20.84
CA ASP A 774 -4.61 5.38 21.75
C ASP A 774 -5.37 4.27 22.52
N SER A 775 -5.46 3.09 21.92
CA SER A 775 -6.20 1.95 22.48
C SER A 775 -5.45 1.18 23.57
N GLY A 776 -4.22 1.56 23.96
CA GLY A 776 -3.47 0.83 25.00
C GLY A 776 -2.24 1.46 25.64
N ASN A 777 -1.79 2.65 25.24
CA ASN A 777 -0.36 2.95 25.24
C ASN A 777 0.08 4.17 26.07
N SER A 778 -0.07 4.11 27.41
CA SER A 778 0.87 4.85 28.27
C SER A 778 1.38 4.09 29.48
N THR A 779 2.69 4.21 29.68
CA THR A 779 3.40 3.96 30.92
C THR A 779 3.15 5.13 31.88
N GLY A 780 2.07 5.05 32.65
CA GLY A 780 1.88 5.89 33.83
C GLY A 780 2.34 5.14 35.09
N THR A 781 3.42 5.58 35.72
CA THR A 781 3.87 5.08 37.05
C THR A 781 2.87 5.34 38.18
N TYR A 782 1.78 6.05 37.90
CA TYR A 782 0.85 6.59 38.90
C TYR A 782 -0.58 6.03 38.85
N THR A 783 -0.94 5.22 37.86
CA THR A 783 -2.27 4.59 37.80
C THR A 783 -2.28 3.33 38.67
N ALA A 784 -3.36 3.10 39.42
CA ALA A 784 -3.53 1.88 40.24
C ALA A 784 -3.73 0.60 39.39
N THR A 785 -3.68 0.76 38.08
CA THR A 785 -3.90 -0.18 37.01
C THR A 785 -2.73 -0.01 36.04
N LEU A 786 -1.88 -1.03 35.98
CA LEU A 786 -0.79 -1.11 35.00
C LEU A 786 -1.37 -0.92 33.57
N GLY A 787 -0.80 0.01 32.79
CA GLY A 787 -1.03 0.14 31.33
C GLY A 787 -2.29 0.89 30.89
N GLN A 788 -2.50 2.14 31.30
CA GLN A 788 -3.59 2.97 30.75
C GLN A 788 -3.07 4.31 30.22
N GLY A 789 -3.27 4.54 28.92
CA GLY A 789 -2.94 5.76 28.15
C GLY A 789 -3.53 7.06 28.69
N ARG A 790 -2.86 8.20 28.45
CA ARG A 790 -3.57 9.50 28.40
C ARG A 790 -4.45 9.41 27.15
N SER A 791 -5.73 9.07 27.31
CA SER A 791 -6.63 8.73 26.19
C SER A 791 -6.73 9.86 25.16
N THR A 792 -5.87 9.79 24.14
CA THR A 792 -5.76 10.74 23.05
C THR A 792 -6.20 10.12 21.73
N PHE A 793 -6.59 10.99 20.81
CA PHE A 793 -6.98 10.61 19.46
C PHE A 793 -6.34 11.54 18.44
N PHE A 794 -6.09 11.06 17.24
CA PHE A 794 -5.86 11.94 16.10
C PHE A 794 -7.06 11.92 15.18
N ALA A 795 -7.37 13.07 14.59
CA ALA A 795 -8.29 13.11 13.46
C ALA A 795 -7.84 14.07 12.35
N ARG A 796 -8.25 13.77 11.12
CA ARG A 796 -7.99 14.56 9.90
C ARG A 796 -9.31 15.05 9.30
N GLY A 797 -9.31 16.25 8.74
CA GLY A 797 -10.51 16.84 8.12
C GLY A 797 -10.55 16.68 6.59
N ASN A 798 -11.60 17.21 5.95
CA ASN A 798 -11.92 17.01 4.53
C ASN A 798 -12.13 18.32 3.74
N LYS A 799 -11.60 19.46 4.22
CA LYS A 799 -11.58 20.74 3.46
C LYS A 799 -10.28 21.52 3.59
N THR A 800 -9.66 21.85 2.46
CA THR A 800 -8.68 22.93 2.13
C THR A 800 -7.39 23.09 2.95
N ALA A 801 -7.42 22.89 4.27
CA ALA A 801 -6.26 22.95 5.18
C ALA A 801 -6.25 21.80 6.20
N HIS A 802 -7.42 21.20 6.47
CA HIS A 802 -7.52 20.00 7.31
C HIS A 802 -7.39 18.70 6.51
N GLU A 803 -7.42 18.79 5.18
CA GLU A 803 -7.15 17.67 4.27
C GLU A 803 -5.70 17.23 4.32
N ASP A 804 -4.74 18.09 4.68
CA ASP A 804 -3.31 17.73 4.62
C ASP A 804 -2.70 17.46 5.99
N HIS A 805 -3.49 17.64 7.06
CA HIS A 805 -2.97 17.70 8.42
C HIS A 805 -3.83 17.00 9.47
N TRP A 806 -3.17 16.40 10.45
CA TRP A 806 -3.78 15.73 11.59
C TRP A 806 -3.84 16.64 12.81
N GLU A 807 -4.88 16.47 13.61
CA GLU A 807 -5.06 17.16 14.88
C GLU A 807 -5.11 16.17 16.04
N LEU A 808 -4.33 16.42 17.10
CA LEU A 808 -4.34 15.65 18.35
C LEU A 808 -5.47 16.12 19.27
N TYR A 809 -6.30 15.22 19.77
CA TYR A 809 -7.35 15.49 20.75
C TYR A 809 -7.04 14.75 22.06
N SER A 810 -7.04 15.46 23.19
CA SER A 810 -6.95 14.87 24.54
C SER A 810 -8.26 15.08 25.30
N PRO A 811 -9.32 14.33 25.01
CA PRO A 811 -10.65 14.56 25.58
C PRO A 811 -10.71 14.48 27.11
N LEU A 812 -9.72 13.85 27.75
CA LEU A 812 -9.62 13.80 29.20
C LEU A 812 -9.19 15.14 29.83
N GLU A 813 -8.67 16.10 29.06
CA GLU A 813 -8.35 17.45 29.54
C GLU A 813 -9.59 18.15 30.13
N GLU A 814 -10.76 17.90 29.54
CA GLU A 814 -12.03 18.44 30.01
C GLU A 814 -12.52 17.80 31.31
N VAL A 815 -12.00 16.60 31.62
CA VAL A 815 -12.28 15.88 32.86
C VAL A 815 -11.39 16.44 33.97
N HIS A 816 -10.09 16.57 33.71
CA HIS A 816 -9.14 17.14 34.65
C HIS A 816 -7.91 17.69 33.93
N LYS A 817 -7.49 18.92 34.28
CA LYS A 817 -6.38 19.63 33.62
C LYS A 817 -5.03 18.87 33.63
N SER A 818 -4.76 18.03 34.61
CA SER A 818 -3.51 17.24 34.69
C SER A 818 -3.46 16.06 33.70
N LEU A 819 -4.53 15.84 32.94
CA LEU A 819 -4.61 14.83 31.88
C LEU A 819 -4.35 15.45 30.49
N THR A 820 -4.01 16.75 30.42
CA THR A 820 -3.65 17.45 29.18
C THR A 820 -2.23 17.11 28.72
N CYS A 821 -1.98 17.30 27.43
CA CYS A 821 -0.63 17.45 26.90
C CYS A 821 -0.19 18.90 27.08
N GLU A 822 0.97 19.15 27.69
CA GLU A 822 1.45 20.52 27.94
C GLU A 822 1.80 21.24 26.62
N ASP A 823 2.25 20.48 25.61
CA ASP A 823 2.66 20.98 24.29
C ASP A 823 1.89 20.28 23.14
N LYS A 824 0.56 20.36 23.14
CA LYS A 824 -0.26 19.83 22.02
C LYS A 824 0.10 20.57 20.70
N PRO A 825 0.34 19.85 19.58
CA PRO A 825 0.53 20.47 18.27
C PRO A 825 -0.68 21.31 17.86
N ARG A 826 -0.42 22.47 17.27
CA ARG A 826 -1.46 23.29 16.66
C ARG A 826 -1.84 22.74 15.29
N HIS A 827 -2.99 23.18 14.81
CA HIS A 827 -3.47 22.85 13.47
C HIS A 827 -2.44 23.27 12.39
N GLY A 828 -2.10 22.34 11.49
CA GLY A 828 -1.10 22.52 10.42
C GLY A 828 0.33 22.08 10.78
N GLU A 829 0.58 21.67 12.03
CA GLU A 829 1.91 21.26 12.48
C GLU A 829 2.20 19.76 12.27
N VAL A 830 1.19 18.96 11.90
CA VAL A 830 1.30 17.50 11.75
C VAL A 830 0.61 17.09 10.46
N SER A 831 1.32 16.41 9.56
CA SER A 831 0.84 15.95 8.24
C SER A 831 0.44 14.49 8.26
N TYR A 832 1.05 13.72 9.18
CA TYR A 832 0.71 12.33 9.48
C TYR A 832 0.78 12.11 10.99
N PRO A 833 -0.15 11.39 11.60
CA PRO A 833 -0.11 11.09 13.01
C PRO A 833 0.79 9.87 13.21
N TYR A 834 1.72 9.93 14.15
CA TYR A 834 2.14 8.71 14.80
C TYR A 834 2.54 9.04 16.23
N ILE A 835 1.81 8.46 17.18
CA ILE A 835 2.05 8.63 18.61
C ILE A 835 3.03 7.56 19.05
N LEU A 836 4.17 8.05 19.53
CA LEU A 836 4.97 7.37 20.52
C LEU A 836 4.40 7.75 21.88
N THR A 837 3.45 6.95 22.38
CA THR A 837 2.84 6.98 23.71
C THR A 837 2.30 8.36 24.21
N GLY A 838 0.98 8.54 24.21
CA GLY A 838 0.31 9.67 24.87
C GLY A 838 0.45 11.03 24.17
N CYS A 839 1.35 11.89 24.68
CA CYS A 839 1.49 13.31 24.29
C CYS A 839 2.69 13.60 23.39
N LEU A 840 3.51 12.60 23.08
CA LEU A 840 4.60 12.74 22.12
C LEU A 840 4.13 12.28 20.75
N TYR A 841 4.46 13.06 19.75
CA TYR A 841 4.13 12.78 18.36
C TYR A 841 5.35 13.09 17.53
N LEU A 842 5.44 12.39 16.42
CA LEU A 842 6.34 12.75 15.35
C LEU A 842 5.50 13.18 14.15
N ASP A 843 5.97 14.15 13.39
CA ASP A 843 5.35 14.53 12.13
C ASP A 843 6.05 13.76 11.01
N PHE A 844 5.33 12.85 10.37
CA PHE A 844 5.82 12.15 9.19
C PHE A 844 5.39 13.03 8.04
N LYS A 845 6.24 13.24 7.07
CA LYS A 845 5.83 13.81 5.79
C LYS A 845 5.61 12.66 4.84
N MET A 846 4.69 12.85 3.91
CA MET A 846 4.32 11.75 3.04
C MET A 846 5.48 11.30 2.15
N ASN A 847 6.52 12.09 1.98
CA ASN A 847 7.77 11.68 1.33
C ASN A 847 8.70 10.78 2.16
N GLY A 848 8.25 10.28 3.31
CA GLY A 848 9.06 9.49 4.23
C GLY A 848 9.98 10.30 5.13
N ALA A 849 9.93 11.63 5.07
CA ALA A 849 10.70 12.49 5.96
C ALA A 849 10.06 12.58 7.35
N VAL A 850 10.88 12.85 8.36
CA VAL A 850 10.45 12.97 9.76
C VAL A 850 10.83 14.34 10.28
N ILE A 851 9.88 15.03 10.90
CA ILE A 851 10.13 16.21 11.70
C ILE A 851 9.89 15.84 13.17
N ALA A 852 10.95 15.86 13.96
CA ALA A 852 10.86 15.67 15.40
C ALA A 852 10.15 16.87 16.05
N SER A 853 9.11 16.63 16.83
CA SER A 853 8.33 17.70 17.47
C SER A 853 8.81 18.06 18.88
N SER A 854 9.72 17.29 19.47
CA SER A 854 10.16 17.46 20.86
C SER A 854 11.57 16.90 21.11
N ASP A 855 12.26 17.41 22.13
CA ASP A 855 13.59 16.94 22.58
C ASP A 855 13.63 15.47 23.04
N ALA A 856 12.47 14.81 23.18
CA ALA A 856 12.34 13.42 23.65
C ALA A 856 12.30 12.39 22.52
N ILE A 857 12.46 12.83 21.27
CA ILE A 857 12.43 11.97 20.09
C ILE A 857 13.62 12.30 19.19
N SER A 858 14.36 11.26 18.79
CA SER A 858 15.54 11.35 17.95
C SER A 858 15.32 10.60 16.64
N VAL A 859 16.07 10.97 15.60
CA VAL A 859 16.00 10.38 14.26
C VAL A 859 17.41 10.07 13.78
N TYR A 860 17.62 8.87 13.24
CA TYR A 860 18.92 8.44 12.74
C TYR A 860 18.80 7.55 11.49
N PRO A 861 19.62 7.77 10.44
CA PRO A 861 20.42 8.97 10.23
C PRO A 861 19.53 10.12 9.72
N GLU A 862 19.63 11.31 10.32
CA GLU A 862 18.74 12.46 10.04
C GLU A 862 18.63 12.80 8.54
N VAL A 863 19.75 12.74 7.81
CA VAL A 863 19.80 13.01 6.36
C VAL A 863 18.95 12.04 5.53
N ARG A 864 18.71 10.83 6.04
CA ARG A 864 17.85 9.83 5.38
C ARG A 864 16.35 10.09 5.59
N PHE A 865 16.02 10.94 6.56
CA PHE A 865 14.66 11.35 6.90
C PHE A 865 14.41 12.85 6.65
N ALA A 866 15.29 13.53 5.94
CA ALA A 866 15.11 14.94 5.60
C ALA A 866 14.22 15.12 4.36
N ASN A 867 13.46 16.22 4.34
CA ASN A 867 12.64 16.64 3.18
C ASN A 867 13.48 16.85 1.91
N GLU A 868 14.76 17.21 2.10
CA GLU A 868 15.73 17.44 1.06
C GLU A 868 16.95 16.55 1.29
N ASP A 869 17.60 16.09 0.22
CA ASP A 869 18.92 15.45 0.35
C ASP A 869 20.04 16.50 0.52
N ALA A 870 21.28 16.02 0.66
CA ALA A 870 22.46 16.90 0.72
C ALA A 870 22.67 17.75 -0.55
N SER A 871 21.94 17.47 -1.63
CA SER A 871 21.97 18.19 -2.91
C SER A 871 20.81 19.17 -3.08
N GLY A 872 19.88 19.25 -2.11
CA GLY A 872 18.71 20.12 -2.13
C GLY A 872 17.50 19.57 -2.91
N ASN A 873 17.48 18.28 -3.25
CA ASN A 873 16.37 17.66 -3.98
C ASN A 873 15.22 17.31 -3.01
N VAL A 874 14.01 17.79 -3.31
CA VAL A 874 12.79 17.52 -2.54
C VAL A 874 12.18 16.18 -2.95
N TYR A 875 11.90 15.32 -1.97
CA TYR A 875 11.26 14.03 -2.18
C TYR A 875 9.71 14.19 -2.24
N PRO A 876 9.00 13.68 -3.26
CA PRO A 876 7.55 13.48 -3.35
C PRO A 876 6.93 12.61 -2.28
N ASP A 877 5.66 12.89 -2.14
CA ASP A 877 4.59 12.12 -1.51
C ASP A 877 4.60 10.60 -1.83
N LEU A 878 4.67 9.76 -0.79
CA LEU A 878 4.35 8.34 -0.78
C LEU A 878 2.85 8.21 -0.50
N VAL A 879 2.04 8.10 -1.55
CA VAL A 879 0.58 7.92 -1.43
C VAL A 879 0.22 6.50 -0.94
N ASP A 880 1.21 5.61 -0.83
CA ASP A 880 1.10 4.22 -0.40
C ASP A 880 2.40 3.81 0.32
N LEU A 881 2.36 3.70 1.65
CA LEU A 881 3.51 3.39 2.51
C LEU A 881 3.73 1.87 2.68
N ASP A 882 2.67 1.09 2.46
CA ASP A 882 2.55 -0.38 2.53
C ASP A 882 2.94 -1.07 1.22
N LYS A 883 2.85 -0.35 0.10
CA LYS A 883 3.03 -0.84 -1.27
C LYS A 883 1.86 -1.70 -1.80
N ASP A 884 0.65 -1.59 -1.23
CA ASP A 884 -0.52 -2.47 -1.45
C ASP A 884 -1.36 -2.18 -2.72
N GLY A 885 -1.07 -1.11 -3.45
CA GLY A 885 -1.85 -0.76 -4.65
C GLY A 885 -3.09 0.11 -4.41
N LEU A 886 -3.45 0.45 -3.17
CA LEU A 886 -4.60 1.29 -2.82
C LEU A 886 -4.18 2.62 -2.18
N SER A 887 -5.17 3.47 -1.94
CA SER A 887 -5.05 4.64 -1.09
C SER A 887 -6.06 4.48 0.03
N THR A 888 -5.79 5.06 1.20
CA THR A 888 -6.66 4.97 2.39
C THR A 888 -8.14 5.29 2.08
N GLU A 889 -8.40 6.21 1.15
CA GLU A 889 -9.76 6.57 0.76
C GLU A 889 -10.48 5.48 -0.08
N SER A 890 -9.74 4.78 -0.94
CA SER A 890 -10.26 3.68 -1.77
C SER A 890 -10.67 2.47 -0.93
N GLU A 891 -9.86 2.14 0.09
CA GLU A 891 -10.10 1.05 1.03
C GLU A 891 -11.36 1.28 1.88
N ILE A 892 -11.49 2.49 2.43
CA ILE A 892 -12.67 2.90 3.21
C ILE A 892 -13.94 2.82 2.35
N LYS A 893 -13.88 3.28 1.09
CA LYS A 893 -15.05 3.28 0.18
C LYS A 893 -15.51 1.86 -0.18
N LYS A 894 -14.58 0.94 -0.44
CA LYS A 894 -14.89 -0.48 -0.65
C LYS A 894 -15.52 -1.11 0.60
N CYS A 895 -14.98 -0.82 1.77
CA CYS A 895 -15.47 -1.38 3.03
C CYS A 895 -16.90 -0.93 3.39
N LEU A 896 -17.31 0.30 3.01
CA LEU A 896 -18.63 0.85 3.30
C LEU A 896 -19.75 0.48 2.30
N ALA A 897 -19.42 0.02 1.09
CA ALA A 897 -20.38 -0.14 -0.01
C ALA A 897 -21.43 -1.26 0.18
N ASN A 898 -21.18 -2.28 1.01
CA ASN A 898 -21.99 -3.51 1.09
C ASN A 898 -23.00 -3.58 2.28
N ARG A 899 -23.48 -2.46 2.83
CA ARG A 899 -23.98 -2.42 4.23
C ARG A 899 -25.44 -1.99 4.44
N THR A 900 -26.40 -2.65 3.81
CA THR A 900 -27.84 -2.35 3.98
C THR A 900 -28.67 -3.43 4.70
N THR A 901 -28.10 -4.59 5.04
CA THR A 901 -28.84 -5.73 5.62
C THR A 901 -28.15 -6.41 6.81
N TYR A 902 -28.94 -6.90 7.78
CA TYR A 902 -28.45 -7.71 8.91
C TYR A 902 -28.05 -9.11 8.44
N HIS A 903 -26.85 -9.56 8.82
CA HIS A 903 -26.40 -10.93 8.59
C HIS A 903 -25.95 -11.55 9.92
N ALA A 904 -26.65 -12.60 10.34
CA ALA A 904 -26.38 -13.26 11.60
C ALA A 904 -25.05 -14.03 11.53
N GLY A 905 -24.14 -13.70 12.44
CA GLY A 905 -22.84 -14.37 12.54
C GLY A 905 -21.70 -13.68 11.78
N ASP A 906 -21.97 -12.56 11.11
CA ASP A 906 -20.92 -11.76 10.49
C ASP A 906 -19.99 -11.21 11.56
N VAL A 907 -18.70 -11.39 11.31
CA VAL A 907 -17.66 -10.95 12.22
C VAL A 907 -16.82 -9.90 11.52
N GLU A 908 -17.07 -8.65 11.93
CA GLU A 908 -16.27 -7.42 11.75
C GLU A 908 -16.85 -6.29 10.90
N TYR A 909 -16.61 -5.10 11.43
CA TYR A 909 -16.97 -3.77 10.95
C TYR A 909 -15.69 -3.14 10.40
N CYS A 910 -15.75 -2.02 9.67
CA CYS A 910 -14.54 -1.26 9.26
C CYS A 910 -13.85 -0.63 10.49
N SER A 911 -13.39 -1.41 11.46
CA SER A 911 -12.58 -0.92 12.56
C SER A 911 -11.12 -1.06 12.17
N GLN A 912 -10.49 0.09 11.95
CA GLN A 912 -9.07 0.34 11.72
C GLN A 912 -8.59 0.30 10.26
N PRO A 913 -8.67 1.43 9.53
CA PRO A 913 -8.03 1.55 8.22
C PRO A 913 -6.72 2.36 8.17
N ILE A 914 -6.09 2.86 9.25
CA ILE A 914 -5.31 4.12 9.08
C ILE A 914 -3.89 4.23 9.65
N LEU A 915 -3.33 3.30 10.43
CA LEU A 915 -1.89 3.41 10.81
C LEU A 915 -1.19 2.06 10.99
N SER A 916 -1.77 1.07 10.35
CA SER A 916 -1.18 -0.23 10.23
C SER A 916 -1.41 -0.56 8.77
N ASP A 917 -0.57 0.05 7.94
CA ASP A 917 -0.06 -0.51 6.68
C ASP A 917 0.47 -1.95 6.85
N SER A 918 0.71 -2.31 8.11
CA SER A 918 0.53 -3.63 8.64
C SER A 918 -0.94 -3.84 9.04
N ASP A 919 -1.83 -4.41 8.21
CA ASP A 919 -3.00 -5.14 8.77
C ASP A 919 -2.57 -6.34 9.65
N ALA A 920 -1.27 -6.40 9.89
CA ALA A 920 -0.41 -7.39 10.42
C ALA A 920 0.07 -8.33 9.32
N ASP A 921 -0.38 -8.28 8.06
CA ASP A 921 -0.09 -9.29 7.02
C ASP A 921 1.21 -9.24 6.22
N ASP A 922 1.89 -10.39 6.21
CA ASP A 922 3.20 -10.61 5.57
C ASP A 922 3.03 -10.97 4.08
N VAL A 923 1.88 -10.69 3.46
CA VAL A 923 1.62 -11.21 2.10
C VAL A 923 2.01 -10.18 1.06
N LEU A 924 3.07 -10.50 0.30
CA LEU A 924 3.38 -9.85 -0.97
C LEU A 924 2.14 -9.78 -1.88
N ASP A 925 1.74 -8.59 -2.34
CA ASP A 925 0.56 -8.40 -3.21
C ASP A 925 0.64 -9.18 -4.52
N SER A 926 1.86 -9.42 -5.00
CA SER A 926 2.07 -10.30 -6.16
C SER A 926 1.61 -11.74 -5.91
N PHE A 927 1.68 -12.22 -4.66
CA PHE A 927 1.18 -13.53 -4.23
C PHE A 927 -0.35 -13.52 -4.01
N GLU A 928 -0.90 -12.41 -3.51
CA GLU A 928 -2.35 -12.20 -3.42
C GLU A 928 -3.01 -12.14 -4.80
N PHE A 929 -2.42 -11.38 -5.71
CA PHE A 929 -2.89 -11.17 -7.07
C PHE A 929 -2.82 -12.45 -7.92
N LEU A 930 -1.78 -13.27 -7.75
CA LEU A 930 -1.64 -14.58 -8.41
C LEU A 930 -2.70 -15.61 -7.98
N HIS A 931 -3.40 -15.38 -6.86
CA HIS A 931 -4.39 -16.29 -6.28
C HIS A 931 -5.78 -15.68 -6.10
N GLN A 932 -6.01 -14.48 -6.63
CA GLN A 932 -7.36 -13.97 -6.86
C GLN A 932 -8.09 -14.88 -7.86
N ASP A 933 -9.26 -15.38 -7.47
CA ASP A 933 -10.16 -16.10 -8.35
C ASP A 933 -10.65 -15.11 -9.43
N LYS A 934 -10.01 -15.16 -10.61
CA LYS A 934 -10.30 -14.29 -11.75
C LYS A 934 -11.81 -14.24 -12.00
N GLY A 935 -12.45 -13.13 -11.61
CA GLY A 935 -13.83 -12.80 -11.98
C GLY A 935 -14.93 -12.93 -10.92
N ALA A 936 -14.65 -13.14 -9.62
CA ALA A 936 -15.72 -13.39 -8.62
C ALA A 936 -15.89 -12.35 -7.50
N GLY A 937 -15.06 -11.30 -7.40
CA GLY A 937 -15.17 -10.31 -6.31
C GLY A 937 -14.95 -10.92 -4.90
N LYS A 938 -14.27 -12.06 -4.82
CA LYS A 938 -13.93 -12.74 -3.57
C LYS A 938 -12.66 -12.11 -3.00
N GLY A 939 -12.75 -11.55 -1.80
CA GLY A 939 -11.58 -11.32 -0.97
C GLY A 939 -10.89 -12.65 -0.66
N ASN A 940 -9.56 -12.64 -0.60
CA ASN A 940 -8.73 -13.82 -0.46
C ASN A 940 -8.88 -14.44 0.94
N TYR A 941 -9.29 -15.71 1.04
CA TYR A 941 -9.22 -16.50 2.28
C TYR A 941 -7.77 -16.83 2.72
N ASN A 942 -6.78 -16.36 1.96
CA ASN A 942 -5.34 -16.51 2.21
C ASN A 942 -4.63 -15.19 2.58
N SER A 943 -5.33 -14.06 2.73
CA SER A 943 -4.76 -12.87 3.38
C SER A 943 -4.60 -13.19 4.87
N ARG A 944 -3.41 -12.97 5.38
CA ARG A 944 -2.96 -13.57 6.64
C ARG A 944 -3.29 -12.73 7.88
N TYR A 945 -3.73 -11.48 7.75
CA TYR A 945 -4.13 -10.65 8.90
C TYR A 945 -5.24 -9.64 8.59
N SER A 946 -6.05 -9.92 7.57
CA SER A 946 -7.33 -9.24 7.49
C SER A 946 -8.15 -9.47 8.77
N ASN A 947 -8.50 -8.37 9.42
CA ASN A 947 -9.61 -8.30 10.37
C ASN A 947 -10.96 -8.75 9.73
N ILE A 948 -11.00 -8.98 8.41
CA ILE A 948 -12.12 -9.58 7.68
C ILE A 948 -11.88 -11.10 7.57
N VAL A 949 -12.52 -11.88 8.45
CA VAL A 949 -12.45 -13.35 8.39
C VAL A 949 -13.75 -13.93 7.83
N GLY A 950 -13.75 -14.35 6.55
CA GLY A 950 -14.76 -15.26 5.98
C GLY A 950 -15.17 -15.00 4.53
N ASP A 951 -15.76 -16.02 3.90
CA ASP A 951 -16.72 -15.80 2.81
C ASP A 951 -17.83 -14.92 3.38
N TYR A 952 -18.00 -13.68 2.89
CA TYR A 952 -19.10 -12.79 3.29
C TYR A 952 -20.48 -13.47 3.17
N HIS A 953 -20.56 -14.61 2.46
CA HIS A 953 -21.77 -15.42 2.33
C HIS A 953 -21.79 -16.71 3.16
N ASN A 954 -20.67 -17.18 3.76
CA ASN A 954 -20.62 -18.40 4.59
C ASN A 954 -19.78 -18.26 5.87
N ASN A 955 -20.47 -17.94 6.98
CA ASN A 955 -19.93 -17.85 8.35
C ASN A 955 -19.45 -19.21 8.92
N THR A 956 -18.27 -19.70 8.51
CA THR A 956 -17.60 -20.83 9.18
C THR A 956 -16.63 -20.35 10.26
N ILE A 957 -16.60 -21.02 11.43
CA ILE A 957 -15.71 -20.71 12.55
C ILE A 957 -14.25 -20.95 12.15
N ALA A 958 -13.52 -19.88 11.83
CA ALA A 958 -12.06 -19.90 11.70
C ALA A 958 -11.40 -19.44 13.02
N PRO A 959 -10.15 -19.86 13.30
CA PRO A 959 -9.36 -19.27 14.39
C PRO A 959 -9.24 -17.75 14.16
N PHE A 960 -9.66 -16.91 15.13
CA PHE A 960 -9.33 -15.48 15.11
C PHE A 960 -7.84 -15.35 15.32
N ASP A 961 -7.21 -14.84 14.31
CA ASP A 961 -5.79 -14.94 14.09
C ASP A 961 -5.23 -13.54 13.91
N GLY A 962 -4.78 -12.94 14.99
CA GLY A 962 -3.73 -11.93 14.86
C GLY A 962 -2.33 -12.54 15.08
N ASN A 963 -2.21 -13.85 15.31
CA ASN A 963 -1.09 -14.47 16.02
C ASN A 963 -0.38 -15.61 15.26
N LYS A 964 -0.92 -16.05 14.14
CA LYS A 964 -0.52 -17.29 13.46
C LYS A 964 0.35 -17.03 12.24
N ASP A 965 0.47 -15.78 11.80
CA ASP A 965 1.26 -15.44 10.63
C ASP A 965 2.62 -14.81 10.95
N ILE A 966 3.10 -15.09 12.16
CA ILE A 966 4.47 -14.79 12.56
C ILE A 966 5.30 -16.09 12.64
N ASP A 967 5.08 -17.06 11.74
CA ASP A 967 5.97 -18.22 11.56
C ASP A 967 6.74 -18.17 10.22
N ASN A 968 8.06 -18.21 10.34
CA ASN A 968 9.01 -17.79 9.30
C ASN A 968 9.33 -18.87 8.24
N ASN A 969 8.39 -19.74 7.86
CA ASN A 969 8.72 -20.92 7.04
C ASN A 969 8.41 -20.81 5.54
N GLY A 970 7.90 -19.68 5.06
CA GLY A 970 7.57 -19.51 3.62
C GLY A 970 6.56 -20.53 3.08
N GLN A 971 5.86 -21.25 3.97
CA GLN A 971 4.80 -22.20 3.65
C GLN A 971 3.52 -21.75 4.35
N LEU A 972 2.38 -21.95 3.69
CA LEU A 972 1.11 -22.06 4.42
C LEU A 972 1.22 -23.31 5.30
N ASP A 973 1.46 -23.11 6.60
CA ASP A 973 1.58 -24.18 7.58
C ASP A 973 0.20 -24.81 7.86
N LYS A 974 -0.27 -25.55 6.86
CA LYS A 974 -1.60 -26.11 6.68
C LYS A 974 -1.90 -27.33 7.54
N TYR A 975 -0.90 -28.06 8.04
CA TYR A 975 -1.06 -29.47 8.42
C TYR A 975 -2.34 -29.79 9.24
N ASP A 976 -3.28 -30.65 8.81
CA ASP A 976 -3.36 -31.53 7.65
C ASP A 976 -4.84 -31.90 7.41
N ASN A 977 -5.42 -31.38 6.33
CA ASN A 977 -6.29 -32.03 5.32
C ASN A 977 -6.92 -30.97 4.42
#